data_AF-A0A1V5KV93-F1
#
_entry.id   AF-A0A1V5KV93-F1
#
_cell.length_a   1.000
_cell.length_b   1.000
_cell.length_c   1.000
_cell.angle_alpha   90.00
_cell.angle_beta   90.00
_cell.angle_gamma   90.00
#
_symmetry.space_group_name_H-M   'P 1'
#
loop_
_entity.id
_entity.type
_entity.pdbx_description
1 polymer ?
#
loop_
_entity_poly.entity_id
_entity_poly.type
_entity_poly.pdbx_seq_one_letter_code
_entity_poly.pdbx_strand_id
1 'polypeptide(L)'
;MKTRIITLTLAAMFTVFGSKLATLLVYPGIDQKSVDWSFPLGTGLARWSLIFFILLGLACTLAYVGAKVGFLIAKTRERVVIRGFGSSLIGCILAIALAALAVGVIGGFMPMRNLSIEPILYFWWGSYPFALDLPMYLGILLLLPMMVQGSVLQEELTQANIADIGRQKNASRLMRLKDEHPDDEVRLVAVERLASLIASGDIRDEGIMGSLASHPDRKSRVKIIEAMPLSQQDLIQRLIPKEKDPSVRTLLLAKISDWRTLLDFYRQETDESVQAEIVKMLLDKTRDSINQDEAYALSVGDGVPLELREYALSMVGTAFLVDLLEPHSDPSLKQLLETYIQNLLRGDLTSEDAEIIARCNQLPLAYRRQSCSKMDAETLYRMANGNDSDIAVAAVQRMDPSGGVMAQVAADPQANPAGRMLAISRIGDGPVLVDIATEDENPAIRKAALDRIQSSATILQYLARSKHPEEQQMLLRRIHDVELLETISSDISIQPEIRASIEAYIELIEPGRHEPTTCPVSEADKDWNDFASDLGILSSSDHSLPPQVSLCCQTRHMAEALANKCPDRTRDMLAGKPSVILLTDGYACAQFILKDAAFCIPLVQSLREGHYGVGKLIIKGGLALGLAKEEREPFLRTMGVEEGVLLGEVYFW
;
A
#
# COMPACT_ATOMS: atom_id res chain seq x y z
N MET A 1 12.98 25.03 47.97
CA MET A 1 13.21 24.88 46.51
C MET A 1 11.91 24.86 45.72
N LYS A 2 10.88 24.08 46.13
CA LYS A 2 9.57 24.02 45.45
C LYS A 2 8.85 25.38 45.30
N THR A 3 8.89 26.25 46.31
CA THR A 3 8.29 27.60 46.21
C THR A 3 8.99 28.47 45.17
N ARG A 4 10.33 28.41 45.08
CA ARG A 4 11.10 29.15 44.07
C ARG A 4 10.79 28.71 42.64
N ILE A 5 10.52 27.42 42.42
CA ILE A 5 10.22 26.88 41.10
C ILE A 5 8.81 27.31 40.66
N ILE A 6 7.82 27.28 41.57
CA ILE A 6 6.43 27.69 41.29
C ILE A 6 6.34 29.19 40.99
N THR A 7 7.08 30.05 41.71
CA THR A 7 7.05 31.49 41.43
C THR A 7 7.83 31.87 40.17
N LEU A 8 8.91 31.16 39.84
CA LEU A 8 9.65 31.38 38.59
C LEU A 8 8.85 30.90 37.36
N THR A 9 8.13 29.79 37.49
CA THR A 9 7.24 29.29 36.42
C THR A 9 6.02 30.18 36.23
N LEU A 10 5.44 30.73 37.30
CA LEU A 10 4.36 31.73 37.19
C LEU A 10 4.85 33.05 36.57
N ALA A 11 6.03 33.55 36.97
CA ALA A 11 6.61 34.75 36.37
C ALA A 11 6.95 34.55 34.88
N ALA A 12 7.52 33.38 34.53
CA ALA A 12 7.80 33.01 33.14
C ALA A 12 6.51 32.84 32.31
N MET A 13 5.47 32.22 32.89
CA MET A 13 4.14 32.12 32.27
C MET A 13 3.54 33.49 32.01
N PHE A 14 3.59 34.43 32.96
CA PHE A 14 3.03 35.78 32.75
C PHE A 14 3.81 36.58 31.70
N THR A 15 5.13 36.42 31.59
CA THR A 15 5.92 37.05 30.52
C THR A 15 5.66 36.44 29.13
N VAL A 16 5.52 35.10 29.03
CA VAL A 16 5.26 34.41 27.76
C VAL A 16 3.81 34.59 27.31
N PHE A 17 2.87 34.64 28.26
CA PHE A 17 1.46 34.91 27.99
C PHE A 17 1.28 36.38 27.57
N GLY A 18 1.95 37.32 28.25
CA GLY A 18 1.98 38.74 27.85
C GLY A 18 2.58 38.97 26.46
N SER A 19 3.67 38.26 26.11
CA SER A 19 4.26 38.38 24.77
C SER A 19 3.39 37.73 23.69
N LYS A 20 2.78 36.56 23.94
CA LYS A 20 1.87 35.92 22.98
C LYS A 20 0.58 36.71 22.77
N LEU A 21 0.02 37.32 23.82
CA LEU A 21 -1.16 38.18 23.70
C LEU A 21 -0.87 39.46 22.90
N ALA A 22 0.33 40.03 23.08
CA ALA A 22 0.79 41.17 22.28
C ALA A 22 1.02 40.79 20.79
N THR A 23 1.40 39.55 20.52
CA THR A 23 1.57 39.05 19.13
C THR A 23 0.21 38.73 18.48
N LEU A 24 -0.74 38.19 19.25
CA LEU A 24 -2.13 37.93 18.83
C LEU A 24 -2.94 39.21 18.56
N LEU A 25 -2.61 40.31 19.24
CA LEU A 25 -3.25 41.61 19.02
C LEU A 25 -2.66 42.41 17.83
N VAL A 26 -1.59 41.92 17.17
CA VAL A 26 -0.89 42.64 16.08
C VAL A 26 -1.07 41.96 14.71
N TYR A 27 -1.76 40.84 14.59
CA TYR A 27 -2.03 40.21 13.28
C TYR A 27 -3.40 39.53 13.20
N PRO A 28 -4.24 39.94 12.23
CA PRO A 28 -5.04 39.00 11.47
C PRO A 28 -4.63 39.06 9.98
N GLY A 29 -4.45 37.89 9.37
CA GLY A 29 -4.06 37.76 7.98
C GLY A 29 -5.06 38.39 7.00
N ILE A 30 -4.55 39.16 6.05
CA ILE A 30 -5.25 39.57 4.84
C ILE A 30 -4.34 39.27 3.65
N ASP A 31 -4.91 38.55 2.69
CA ASP A 31 -4.35 38.17 1.40
C ASP A 31 -3.98 39.37 0.52
N GLN A 32 -3.01 39.16 -0.37
CA GLN A 32 -2.62 40.10 -1.40
C GLN A 32 -3.78 40.36 -2.38
N LYS A 33 -4.34 41.57 -2.37
CA LYS A 33 -4.64 42.43 -3.54
C LYS A 33 -5.60 43.55 -3.13
N SER A 34 -5.17 44.79 -3.39
CA SER A 34 -5.92 46.05 -3.32
C SER A 34 -6.60 46.38 -1.98
N VAL A 35 -6.32 47.56 -1.45
CA VAL A 35 -7.30 48.56 -0.96
C VAL A 35 -6.58 49.55 -0.03
N ASP A 36 -6.99 50.81 -0.21
CA ASP A 36 -6.34 52.06 0.19
C ASP A 36 -6.07 52.26 1.68
N TRP A 37 -4.94 52.90 1.95
CA TRP A 37 -4.56 53.44 3.25
C TRP A 37 -5.35 54.71 3.57
N SER A 38 -6.48 54.58 4.27
CA SER A 38 -7.04 55.69 5.05
C SER A 38 -7.99 55.18 6.13
N PHE A 39 -7.59 55.29 7.41
CA PHE A 39 -8.25 56.07 8.47
C PHE A 39 -7.60 55.80 9.87
N PRO A 40 -7.72 56.74 10.84
CA PRO A 40 -6.80 56.95 11.95
C PRO A 40 -7.35 56.54 13.33
N LEU A 41 -6.51 56.73 14.36
CA LEU A 41 -6.75 56.55 15.81
C LEU A 41 -6.73 55.10 16.34
N GLY A 42 -5.57 54.68 16.87
CA GLY A 42 -5.49 53.42 17.62
C GLY A 42 -4.15 53.10 18.30
N THR A 43 -3.14 53.96 18.24
CA THR A 43 -1.78 53.65 18.75
C THR A 43 -1.48 54.20 20.15
N GLY A 44 -2.43 54.90 20.78
CA GLY A 44 -2.29 55.45 22.12
C GLY A 44 -2.44 54.41 23.24
N LEU A 45 -3.55 53.66 23.24
CA LEU A 45 -3.87 52.73 24.34
C LEU A 45 -2.84 51.60 24.51
N ALA A 46 -2.30 51.08 23.41
CA ALA A 46 -1.29 50.02 23.45
C ALA A 46 0.05 50.51 24.03
N ARG A 47 0.46 51.76 23.74
CA ARG A 47 1.69 52.35 24.29
C ARG A 47 1.55 52.65 25.78
N TRP A 48 0.39 53.10 26.24
CA TRP A 48 0.14 53.36 27.65
C TRP A 48 -0.03 52.08 28.48
N SER A 49 -0.64 51.04 27.90
CA SER A 49 -0.68 49.69 28.48
C SER A 49 0.73 49.12 28.69
N LEU A 50 1.60 49.22 27.68
CA LEU A 50 2.98 48.75 27.77
C LEU A 50 3.76 49.49 28.87
N ILE A 51 3.63 50.81 28.95
CA ILE A 51 4.28 51.64 29.98
C ILE A 51 3.77 51.25 31.38
N PHE A 52 2.47 51.01 31.54
CA PHE A 52 1.88 50.56 32.80
C PHE A 52 2.44 49.21 33.26
N PHE A 53 2.53 48.22 32.36
CA PHE A 53 3.09 46.90 32.70
C PHE A 53 4.60 46.94 32.99
N ILE A 54 5.36 47.81 32.30
CA ILE A 54 6.78 48.01 32.59
C ILE A 54 6.97 48.62 33.99
N LEU A 55 6.19 49.64 34.35
CA LEU A 55 6.24 50.27 35.67
C LEU A 55 5.81 49.31 36.78
N LEU A 56 4.79 48.48 36.53
CA LEU A 56 4.35 47.44 37.48
C LEU A 56 5.43 46.37 37.69
N GLY A 57 6.09 45.93 36.61
CA GLY A 57 7.23 45.00 36.70
C GLY A 57 8.43 45.58 37.45
N LEU A 58 8.72 46.88 37.27
CA LEU A 58 9.80 47.58 37.96
C LEU A 58 9.50 47.76 39.46
N ALA A 59 8.23 48.01 39.82
CA ALA A 59 7.79 48.07 41.21
C ALA A 59 7.88 46.70 41.91
N CYS A 60 7.46 45.62 41.25
CA CYS A 60 7.57 44.26 41.78
C CYS A 60 9.02 43.80 41.96
N THR A 61 9.92 44.17 41.05
CA THR A 61 11.35 43.83 41.16
C THR A 61 12.04 44.61 42.27
N LEU A 62 11.73 45.89 42.46
CA LEU A 62 12.23 46.67 43.61
C LEU A 62 11.73 46.13 44.95
N ALA A 63 10.46 45.71 45.03
CA ALA A 63 9.91 45.06 46.23
C ALA A 63 10.63 43.73 46.54
N TYR A 64 10.95 42.94 45.51
CA TYR A 64 11.71 41.69 45.65
C TYR A 64 13.16 41.93 46.11
N VAL A 65 13.85 42.93 45.55
CA VAL A 65 15.21 43.30 45.98
C VAL A 65 15.21 43.79 47.41
N GLY A 66 14.23 44.62 47.81
CA GLY A 66 14.07 45.07 49.19
C GLY A 66 13.85 43.92 50.19
N ALA A 67 13.01 42.93 49.82
CA ALA A 67 12.79 41.74 50.64
C ALA A 67 14.06 40.86 50.76
N LYS A 68 14.85 40.76 49.67
CA LYS A 68 16.07 39.95 49.63
C LYS A 68 17.23 40.60 50.42
N VAL A 69 17.36 41.93 50.37
CA VAL A 69 18.33 42.70 51.17
C VAL A 69 17.97 42.65 52.66
N GLY A 70 16.68 42.76 53.00
CA GLY A 70 16.21 42.56 54.38
C GLY A 70 16.51 41.16 54.92
N PHE A 71 16.38 40.12 54.08
CA PHE A 71 16.69 38.74 54.45
C PHE A 71 18.21 38.46 54.59
N LEU A 72 19.06 39.13 53.78
CA LEU A 72 20.52 38.99 53.88
C LEU A 72 21.09 39.67 55.12
N ILE A 73 20.56 40.83 55.53
CA ILE A 73 20.98 41.55 56.74
C ILE A 73 20.61 40.76 58.01
N ALA A 74 19.51 40.00 57.99
CA ALA A 74 19.08 39.15 59.11
C ALA A 74 19.98 37.93 59.35
N LYS A 75 20.81 37.52 58.38
CA LYS A 75 21.65 36.32 58.47
C LYS A 75 23.05 36.58 59.04
N THR A 76 23.47 37.83 59.19
CA THR A 76 24.87 38.18 59.53
C THR A 76 25.11 38.79 60.91
N ARG A 77 24.10 38.94 61.80
CA ARG A 77 24.34 39.35 63.19
C ARG A 77 23.43 38.62 64.18
N GLU A 78 24.05 37.90 65.10
CA GLU A 78 23.40 37.40 66.31
C GLU A 78 22.90 38.56 67.16
N ARG A 79 21.66 38.42 67.65
CA ARG A 79 20.98 39.26 68.66
C ARG A 79 20.93 40.76 68.38
N VAL A 80 19.92 41.19 67.62
CA VAL A 80 19.15 42.43 67.92
C VAL A 80 17.72 42.28 67.39
N VAL A 81 16.73 42.37 68.28
CA VAL A 81 15.31 42.53 67.94
C VAL A 81 15.07 43.99 67.55
N ILE A 82 15.13 44.33 66.25
CA ILE A 82 14.63 45.63 65.75
C ILE A 82 13.88 45.43 64.42
N ARG A 83 12.62 45.90 64.43
CA ARG A 83 11.64 46.13 63.34
C ARG A 83 12.16 46.05 61.89
N GLY A 84 11.91 44.92 61.24
CA GLY A 84 12.06 44.73 59.79
C GLY A 84 10.79 44.93 58.96
N PHE A 85 9.74 45.57 59.50
CA PHE A 85 8.46 45.75 58.79
C PHE A 85 8.29 47.15 58.14
N GLY A 86 9.17 48.11 58.44
CA GLY A 86 9.03 49.50 57.95
C GLY A 86 9.33 49.68 56.46
N SER A 87 10.25 48.91 55.86
CA SER A 87 10.69 49.10 54.48
C SER A 87 9.70 48.55 53.43
N SER A 88 8.90 47.54 53.79
CA SER A 88 7.85 46.97 52.91
C SER A 88 6.60 47.85 52.87
N LEU A 89 6.19 48.42 54.01
CA LEU A 89 5.00 49.26 54.08
C LEU A 89 5.21 50.61 53.36
N ILE A 90 6.40 51.21 53.51
CA ILE A 90 6.78 52.44 52.81
C ILE A 90 6.84 52.21 51.29
N GLY A 91 7.33 51.05 50.84
CA GLY A 91 7.34 50.67 49.42
C GLY A 91 5.94 50.51 48.82
N CYS A 92 5.01 49.90 49.55
CA CYS A 92 3.62 49.76 49.11
C CYS A 92 2.88 51.10 49.07
N ILE A 93 3.10 51.98 50.06
CA ILE A 93 2.50 53.33 50.09
C ILE A 93 3.04 54.20 48.94
N LEU A 94 4.34 54.11 48.64
CA LEU A 94 4.96 54.83 47.52
C LEU A 94 4.43 54.34 46.16
N ALA A 95 4.22 53.03 46.00
CA ALA A 95 3.67 52.44 44.77
C ALA A 95 2.21 52.83 44.53
N ILE A 96 1.39 52.88 45.60
CA ILE A 96 -0.01 53.32 45.52
C ILE A 96 -0.09 54.82 45.22
N ALA A 97 0.78 55.64 45.81
CA ALA A 97 0.87 57.08 45.52
C ALA A 97 1.30 57.37 44.07
N LEU A 98 2.24 56.60 43.52
CA LEU A 98 2.66 56.70 42.12
C LEU A 98 1.57 56.22 41.15
N ALA A 99 0.80 55.19 41.50
CA ALA A 99 -0.34 54.74 40.71
C ALA A 99 -1.49 55.78 40.70
N ALA A 100 -1.76 56.44 41.82
CA ALA A 100 -2.76 57.52 41.91
C ALA A 100 -2.34 58.76 41.11
N LEU A 101 -1.06 59.12 41.10
CA LEU A 101 -0.52 60.18 40.24
C LEU A 101 -0.61 59.84 38.75
N ALA A 102 -0.38 58.58 38.37
CA ALA A 102 -0.53 58.12 36.98
C ALA A 102 -1.98 58.21 36.48
N VAL A 103 -2.96 57.89 37.34
CA VAL A 103 -4.39 58.02 37.00
C VAL A 103 -4.82 59.50 36.92
N GLY A 104 -4.28 60.37 37.78
CA GLY A 104 -4.54 61.82 37.73
C GLY A 104 -3.96 62.52 36.49
N VAL A 105 -2.82 62.07 35.98
CA VAL A 105 -2.18 62.62 34.77
C VAL A 105 -2.93 62.21 33.49
N ILE A 106 -3.55 61.03 33.47
CA ILE A 106 -4.36 60.55 32.33
C ILE A 106 -5.69 61.32 32.20
N GLY A 107 -6.26 61.81 33.31
CA GLY A 107 -7.48 62.62 33.30
C GLY A 107 -7.30 64.10 32.94
N GLY A 108 -6.06 64.61 32.93
CA GLY A 108 -5.78 66.06 32.81
C GLY A 108 -5.49 66.60 31.40
N PHE A 109 -5.40 65.74 30.38
CA PHE A 109 -4.98 66.14 29.02
C PHE A 109 -5.95 65.61 27.94
N MET A 110 -7.17 66.15 27.88
CA MET A 110 -7.96 66.19 26.63
C MET A 110 -8.99 67.33 26.66
N PRO A 111 -8.93 68.32 25.76
CA PRO A 111 -9.95 69.35 25.62
C PRO A 111 -11.01 69.00 24.56
N MET A 112 -12.25 69.45 24.82
CA MET A 112 -13.39 69.66 23.90
C MET A 112 -14.09 68.40 23.33
N ARG A 113 -15.35 68.16 23.72
CA ARG A 113 -16.65 68.71 23.25
C ARG A 113 -17.33 67.72 22.30
N ASN A 114 -18.54 67.32 22.69
CA ASN A 114 -19.56 66.60 21.91
C ASN A 114 -19.19 65.20 21.39
N LEU A 115 -19.28 64.20 22.27
CA LEU A 115 -19.75 62.87 21.91
C LEU A 115 -20.42 62.24 23.13
N SER A 116 -21.68 61.84 22.99
CA SER A 116 -22.47 61.21 24.05
C SER A 116 -21.96 59.79 24.30
N ILE A 117 -21.49 59.52 25.53
CA ILE A 117 -21.11 58.18 25.99
C ILE A 117 -22.21 57.64 26.91
N GLU A 118 -23.47 57.81 26.49
CA GLU A 118 -24.63 57.22 27.16
C GLU A 118 -24.75 55.68 27.03
N PRO A 119 -24.03 54.95 26.15
CA PRO A 119 -24.13 53.48 26.15
C PRO A 119 -23.06 52.69 26.93
N ILE A 120 -21.93 53.27 27.36
CA ILE A 120 -20.84 52.47 28.01
C ILE A 120 -21.04 52.34 29.52
N LEU A 121 -21.79 53.26 30.14
CA LEU A 121 -22.04 53.25 31.59
C LEU A 121 -23.22 52.36 32.02
N TYR A 122 -24.01 51.81 31.08
CA TYR A 122 -25.16 50.96 31.41
C TYR A 122 -24.85 49.46 31.45
N PHE A 123 -23.69 49.01 30.97
CA PHE A 123 -23.38 47.57 30.90
C PHE A 123 -22.82 46.97 32.19
N TRP A 124 -22.46 47.80 33.18
CA TRP A 124 -21.83 47.31 34.42
C TRP A 124 -22.61 47.58 35.71
N TRP A 125 -23.65 48.42 35.70
CA TRP A 125 -24.36 48.83 36.91
C TRP A 125 -25.87 48.61 36.79
N GLY A 126 -26.28 47.35 36.93
CA GLY A 126 -27.66 46.95 37.20
C GLY A 126 -27.75 46.30 38.58
N SER A 127 -28.48 46.95 39.48
CA SER A 127 -29.00 46.44 40.77
C SER A 127 -28.06 46.52 42.00
N TYR A 128 -28.04 47.66 42.70
CA TYR A 128 -28.72 47.87 44.00
C TYR A 128 -28.38 49.27 44.57
N PRO A 129 -29.34 49.96 45.23
CA PRO A 129 -29.17 51.33 45.72
C PRO A 129 -28.62 51.32 47.15
N PHE A 130 -27.65 52.18 47.45
CA PHE A 130 -27.56 52.98 48.68
C PHE A 130 -26.30 53.83 48.57
N ALA A 131 -26.50 55.09 48.21
CA ALA A 131 -25.53 56.14 48.43
C ALA A 131 -25.50 56.45 49.93
N LEU A 132 -24.32 56.41 50.56
CA LEU A 132 -23.79 57.35 51.56
C LEU A 132 -22.58 56.71 52.30
N ASP A 133 -21.55 57.54 52.51
CA ASP A 133 -20.42 57.41 53.43
C ASP A 133 -19.17 56.59 53.02
N LEU A 134 -18.47 57.12 52.01
CA LEU A 134 -17.11 56.74 51.63
C LEU A 134 -15.97 57.10 52.64
N PRO A 135 -16.11 57.97 53.67
CA PRO A 135 -15.02 58.19 54.64
C PRO A 135 -14.99 57.19 55.81
N MET A 136 -16.09 56.49 56.10
CA MET A 136 -16.17 55.62 57.29
C MET A 136 -15.71 54.18 57.01
N TYR A 137 -15.84 53.71 55.76
CA TYR A 137 -15.35 52.39 55.33
C TYR A 137 -13.83 52.35 55.10
N LEU A 138 -13.18 53.48 54.79
CA LEU A 138 -11.72 53.53 54.69
C LEU A 138 -11.04 53.36 56.06
N GLY A 139 -11.65 53.86 57.14
CA GLY A 139 -11.17 53.68 58.51
C GLY A 139 -11.31 52.24 59.02
N ILE A 140 -12.39 51.53 58.61
CA ILE A 140 -12.64 50.15 59.03
C ILE A 140 -11.84 49.15 58.17
N LEU A 141 -11.62 49.42 56.87
CA LEU A 141 -10.73 48.58 56.03
C LEU A 141 -9.24 48.74 56.35
N LEU A 142 -8.80 49.87 56.92
CA LEU A 142 -7.42 50.05 57.37
C LEU A 142 -7.12 49.46 58.76
N LEU A 143 -8.15 49.15 59.57
CA LEU A 143 -8.00 48.54 60.90
C LEU A 143 -8.19 47.02 60.90
N LEU A 144 -8.79 46.44 59.86
CA LEU A 144 -8.97 44.98 59.74
C LEU A 144 -7.68 44.15 59.50
N PRO A 145 -6.56 44.68 58.97
CA PRO A 145 -5.31 43.91 58.90
C PRO A 145 -4.49 43.91 60.20
N MET A 146 -4.75 44.80 61.17
CA MET A 146 -3.97 44.87 62.42
C MET A 146 -4.53 44.04 63.58
N MET A 147 -5.74 43.48 63.48
CA MET A 147 -6.33 42.67 64.57
C MET A 147 -6.61 41.20 64.22
N VAL A 148 -6.21 40.70 63.04
CA VAL A 148 -6.49 39.30 62.65
C VAL A 148 -5.26 38.48 62.18
N GLN A 149 -4.07 39.07 62.00
CA GLN A 149 -2.90 38.30 61.51
C GLN A 149 -1.64 38.36 62.40
N GLY A 150 -1.78 38.79 63.66
CA GLY A 150 -0.71 38.76 64.67
C GLY A 150 -0.67 37.50 65.55
N SER A 151 -1.71 36.67 65.54
CA SER A 151 -1.78 35.45 66.38
C SER A 151 -1.81 34.15 65.58
N VAL A 152 -2.30 34.13 64.34
CA VAL A 152 -2.53 32.84 63.64
C VAL A 152 -1.27 32.23 63.00
N LEU A 153 -0.28 33.03 62.59
CA LEU A 153 0.92 32.49 61.93
C LEU A 153 2.04 32.06 62.88
N GLN A 154 2.06 32.55 64.13
CA GLN A 154 2.99 32.06 65.16
C GLN A 154 2.41 30.84 65.88
N GLU A 155 1.08 30.78 66.04
CA GLU A 155 0.39 29.61 66.60
C GLU A 155 0.33 28.45 65.61
N GLU A 156 0.16 28.64 64.29
CA GLU A 156 0.21 27.51 63.35
C GLU A 156 1.61 26.92 63.18
N LEU A 157 2.69 27.71 63.25
CA LEU A 157 4.07 27.20 63.21
C LEU A 157 4.51 26.58 64.55
N THR A 158 3.98 27.05 65.69
CA THR A 158 4.28 26.45 67.01
C THR A 158 3.35 25.27 67.34
N GLN A 159 2.07 25.30 66.96
CA GLN A 159 1.15 24.16 67.04
C GLN A 159 1.51 23.07 66.03
N ALA A 160 1.99 23.38 64.83
CA ALA A 160 2.55 22.37 63.93
C ALA A 160 3.79 21.70 64.56
N ASN A 161 4.70 22.48 65.16
CA ASN A 161 5.86 21.93 65.88
C ASN A 161 5.47 21.15 67.15
N ILE A 162 4.48 21.60 67.93
CA ILE A 162 3.99 20.91 69.13
C ILE A 162 3.19 19.65 68.76
N ALA A 163 2.42 19.69 67.68
CA ALA A 163 1.73 18.54 67.11
C ALA A 163 2.70 17.54 66.47
N ASP A 164 3.79 17.99 65.87
CA ASP A 164 4.89 17.14 65.39
C ASP A 164 5.63 16.51 66.57
N ILE A 165 5.93 17.28 67.63
CA ILE A 165 6.52 16.75 68.88
C ILE A 165 5.56 15.74 69.55
N GLY A 166 4.25 15.99 69.55
CA GLY A 166 3.22 15.08 70.05
C GLY A 166 3.08 13.81 69.21
N ARG A 167 3.11 13.93 67.88
CA ARG A 167 3.12 12.80 66.93
C ARG A 167 4.40 11.98 67.06
N GLN A 168 5.57 12.60 67.23
CA GLN A 168 6.83 11.91 67.47
C GLN A 168 6.88 11.20 68.82
N LYS A 169 6.34 11.81 69.89
CA LYS A 169 6.19 11.13 71.20
C LYS A 169 5.24 9.93 71.10
N ASN A 170 4.16 10.04 70.32
CA ASN A 170 3.23 8.94 70.05
C ASN A 170 3.89 7.83 69.21
N ALA A 171 4.66 8.17 68.17
CA ALA A 171 5.42 7.21 67.39
C ALA A 171 6.47 6.48 68.22
N SER A 172 7.14 7.18 69.13
CA SER A 172 8.12 6.58 70.07
C SER A 172 7.46 5.60 71.03
N ARG A 173 6.24 5.91 71.51
CA ARG A 173 5.45 5.00 72.35
C ARG A 173 4.96 3.78 71.57
N LEU A 174 4.49 3.99 70.33
CA LEU A 174 4.08 2.90 69.44
C LEU A 174 5.25 1.99 69.07
N MET A 175 6.44 2.54 68.89
CA MET A 175 7.67 1.75 68.69
C MET A 175 7.98 0.83 69.87
N ARG A 176 7.86 1.32 71.11
CA ARG A 176 8.02 0.46 72.31
C ARG A 176 6.94 -0.61 72.38
N LEU A 177 5.68 -0.26 72.10
CA LEU A 177 4.59 -1.23 72.09
C LEU A 177 4.77 -2.31 71.01
N LYS A 178 5.31 -1.95 69.85
CA LYS A 178 5.66 -2.91 68.79
C LYS A 178 6.70 -3.93 69.24
N ASP A 179 7.76 -3.48 69.92
CA ASP A 179 8.90 -4.34 70.28
C ASP A 179 8.71 -5.09 71.60
N GLU A 180 8.09 -4.49 72.62
CA GLU A 180 8.13 -4.96 74.01
C GLU A 180 6.79 -5.52 74.53
N HIS A 181 5.69 -5.39 73.78
CA HIS A 181 4.37 -5.80 74.27
C HIS A 181 4.17 -7.33 74.18
N PRO A 182 3.67 -8.00 75.24
CA PRO A 182 3.53 -9.46 75.28
C PRO A 182 2.41 -10.01 74.39
N ASP A 183 1.44 -9.18 74.02
CA ASP A 183 0.30 -9.54 73.16
C ASP A 183 0.56 -9.19 71.68
N ASP A 184 0.48 -10.22 70.82
CA ASP A 184 0.67 -10.14 69.37
C ASP A 184 -0.33 -9.22 68.67
N GLU A 185 -1.58 -9.17 69.13
CA GLU A 185 -2.60 -8.30 68.53
C GLU A 185 -2.30 -6.83 68.80
N VAL A 186 -1.86 -6.52 70.03
CA VAL A 186 -1.49 -5.16 70.40
C VAL A 186 -0.23 -4.71 69.66
N ARG A 187 0.73 -5.62 69.43
CA ARG A 187 1.90 -5.36 68.57
C ARG A 187 1.47 -5.03 67.14
N LEU A 188 0.54 -5.80 66.57
CA LEU A 188 0.03 -5.55 65.22
C LEU A 188 -0.73 -4.22 65.11
N VAL A 189 -1.59 -3.89 66.08
CA VAL A 189 -2.30 -2.60 66.12
C VAL A 189 -1.32 -1.43 66.23
N ALA A 190 -0.23 -1.59 67.00
CA ALA A 190 0.82 -0.57 67.07
C ALA A 190 1.50 -0.38 65.70
N VAL A 191 1.74 -1.47 64.96
CA VAL A 191 2.28 -1.42 63.58
C VAL A 191 1.31 -0.74 62.63
N GLU A 192 0.01 -1.04 62.68
CA GLU A 192 -1.00 -0.40 61.83
C GLU A 192 -1.07 1.11 62.06
N ARG A 193 -0.95 1.55 63.32
CA ARG A 193 -0.89 2.97 63.65
C ARG A 193 0.40 3.63 63.16
N LEU A 194 1.54 2.94 63.27
CA LEU A 194 2.80 3.42 62.69
C LEU A 194 2.75 3.49 61.16
N ALA A 195 2.15 2.50 60.50
CA ALA A 195 1.90 2.49 59.07
C ALA A 195 1.03 3.69 58.66
N SER A 196 -0.05 3.99 59.40
CA SER A 196 -0.87 5.17 59.16
C SER A 196 -0.08 6.48 59.26
N LEU A 197 0.88 6.58 60.18
CA LEU A 197 1.75 7.76 60.34
C LEU A 197 2.80 7.86 59.22
N ILE A 198 3.26 6.74 58.68
CA ILE A 198 4.11 6.72 57.49
C ILE A 198 3.31 7.19 56.27
N ALA A 199 2.10 6.67 56.08
CA ALA A 199 1.23 7.02 54.95
C ALA A 199 0.79 8.49 54.99
N SER A 200 0.55 9.08 56.17
CA SER A 200 0.24 10.52 56.33
C SER A 200 1.47 11.42 56.11
N GLY A 201 2.68 10.85 56.02
CA GLY A 201 3.93 11.58 55.89
C GLY A 201 4.41 12.23 57.18
N ASP A 202 3.88 11.81 58.33
CA ASP A 202 4.32 12.22 59.68
C ASP A 202 5.66 11.56 60.05
N ILE A 203 5.89 10.35 59.55
CA ILE A 203 7.19 9.67 59.61
C ILE A 203 7.87 9.79 58.24
N ARG A 204 8.95 10.58 58.18
CA ARG A 204 9.75 10.79 56.96
C ARG A 204 11.16 10.23 57.05
N ASP A 205 11.57 9.79 58.24
CA ASP A 205 12.90 9.27 58.49
C ASP A 205 13.06 7.88 57.87
N GLU A 206 13.98 7.78 56.90
CA GLU A 206 14.28 6.53 56.19
C GLU A 206 14.83 5.44 57.10
N GLY A 207 15.60 5.79 58.13
CA GLY A 207 16.14 4.83 59.09
C GLY A 207 15.03 4.20 59.92
N ILE A 208 14.08 5.01 60.37
CA ILE A 208 12.89 4.54 61.09
C ILE A 208 12.04 3.64 60.18
N MET A 209 11.74 4.08 58.95
CA MET A 209 10.97 3.27 57.99
C MET A 209 11.68 1.95 57.64
N GLY A 210 12.99 1.96 57.43
CA GLY A 210 13.77 0.75 57.13
C GLY A 210 13.80 -0.24 58.29
N SER A 211 13.91 0.25 59.53
CA SER A 211 13.85 -0.60 60.73
C SER A 211 12.48 -1.27 60.89
N LEU A 212 11.40 -0.53 60.60
CA LEU A 212 10.03 -1.04 60.64
C LEU A 212 9.76 -2.05 59.52
N ALA A 213 10.29 -1.80 58.33
CA ALA A 213 10.16 -2.69 57.19
C ALA A 213 10.95 -4.01 57.38
N SER A 214 11.91 -4.06 58.32
CA SER A 214 12.70 -5.26 58.64
C SER A 214 12.16 -6.05 59.84
N HIS A 215 10.90 -5.83 60.22
CA HIS A 215 10.28 -6.45 61.39
C HIS A 215 10.25 -8.00 61.29
N PRO A 216 10.48 -8.77 62.38
CA PRO A 216 10.48 -10.23 62.32
C PRO A 216 9.13 -10.82 61.87
N ASP A 217 8.02 -10.25 62.33
CA ASP A 217 6.68 -10.67 61.92
C ASP A 217 6.33 -10.22 60.48
N ARG A 218 5.86 -11.16 59.66
CA ARG A 218 5.48 -10.96 58.26
C ARG A 218 4.31 -10.00 58.10
N LYS A 219 3.24 -10.12 58.91
CA LYS A 219 2.05 -9.28 58.80
C LYS A 219 2.40 -7.81 59.03
N SER A 220 3.29 -7.58 59.99
CA SER A 220 3.82 -6.26 60.31
C SER A 220 4.63 -5.66 59.15
N ARG A 221 5.52 -6.45 58.51
CA ARG A 221 6.28 -5.98 57.33
C ARG A 221 5.36 -5.57 56.18
N VAL A 222 4.35 -6.40 55.87
CA VAL A 222 3.37 -6.11 54.81
C VAL A 222 2.69 -4.77 55.04
N LYS A 223 2.17 -4.51 56.25
CA LYS A 223 1.49 -3.25 56.58
C LYS A 223 2.38 -2.02 56.46
N ILE A 224 3.64 -2.13 56.88
CA ILE A 224 4.61 -1.03 56.77
C ILE A 224 4.96 -0.76 55.31
N ILE A 225 5.21 -1.81 54.52
CA ILE A 225 5.55 -1.69 53.11
C ILE A 225 4.38 -1.08 52.34
N GLU A 226 3.15 -1.56 52.54
CA GLU A 226 1.92 -1.00 51.95
C GLU A 226 1.81 0.52 52.19
N ALA A 227 2.08 0.97 53.41
CA ALA A 227 2.04 2.39 53.78
C ALA A 227 3.23 3.22 53.27
N MET A 228 4.33 2.58 52.84
CA MET A 228 5.54 3.29 52.42
C MET A 228 5.26 4.16 51.17
N PRO A 229 5.63 5.46 51.18
CA PRO A 229 5.40 6.34 50.04
C PRO A 229 6.24 5.94 48.81
N LEU A 230 5.66 6.06 47.62
CA LEU A 230 6.37 5.80 46.34
C LEU A 230 7.56 6.74 46.12
N SER A 231 7.66 7.86 46.83
CA SER A 231 8.82 8.75 46.76
C SER A 231 10.10 8.13 47.37
N GLN A 232 9.98 7.08 48.17
CA GLN A 232 11.09 6.44 48.89
C GLN A 232 11.76 5.33 48.07
N GLN A 233 12.07 5.59 46.80
CA GLN A 233 12.62 4.58 45.88
C GLN A 233 13.95 4.00 46.38
N ASP A 234 14.87 4.84 46.87
CA ASP A 234 16.19 4.40 47.35
C ASP A 234 16.11 3.48 48.58
N LEU A 235 15.13 3.71 49.47
CA LEU A 235 14.89 2.83 50.60
C LEU A 235 14.28 1.50 50.14
N ILE A 236 13.29 1.54 49.25
CA ILE A 236 12.63 0.34 48.69
C ILE A 236 13.67 -0.55 48.01
N GLN A 237 14.51 0.00 47.14
CA GLN A 237 15.56 -0.75 46.43
C GLN A 237 16.57 -1.41 47.38
N ARG A 238 16.92 -0.76 48.50
CA ARG A 238 17.81 -1.34 49.53
C ARG A 238 17.17 -2.47 50.35
N LEU A 239 15.84 -2.51 50.45
CA LEU A 239 15.11 -3.51 51.21
C LEU A 239 14.87 -4.80 50.42
N ILE A 240 14.65 -4.71 49.11
CA ILE A 240 14.38 -5.87 48.22
C ILE A 240 15.39 -7.02 48.40
N PRO A 241 16.72 -6.81 48.26
CA PRO A 241 17.68 -7.92 48.35
C PRO A 241 17.81 -8.48 49.78
N LYS A 242 17.30 -7.79 50.80
CA LYS A 242 17.30 -8.24 52.20
C LYS A 242 16.06 -9.05 52.57
N GLU A 243 14.97 -8.91 51.81
CA GLU A 243 13.70 -9.57 52.12
C GLU A 243 13.73 -11.04 51.67
N LYS A 244 13.53 -11.94 52.63
CA LYS A 244 13.59 -13.39 52.40
C LYS A 244 12.24 -13.97 51.98
N ASP A 245 11.13 -13.35 52.39
CA ASP A 245 9.79 -13.81 52.06
C ASP A 245 9.40 -13.39 50.62
N PRO A 246 9.13 -14.34 49.71
CA PRO A 246 8.79 -14.03 48.31
C PRO A 246 7.59 -13.09 48.17
N SER A 247 6.53 -13.29 48.97
CA SER A 247 5.33 -12.45 48.89
C SER A 247 5.60 -11.01 49.31
N VAL A 248 6.40 -10.83 50.37
CA VAL A 248 6.77 -9.49 50.85
C VAL A 248 7.72 -8.80 49.87
N ARG A 249 8.62 -9.56 49.23
CA ARG A 249 9.51 -9.06 48.18
C ARG A 249 8.72 -8.56 46.97
N THR A 250 7.69 -9.30 46.52
CA THR A 250 6.79 -8.88 45.45
C THR A 250 6.08 -7.55 45.75
N LEU A 251 5.68 -7.30 47.01
CA LEU A 251 5.08 -6.02 47.41
C LEU A 251 6.06 -4.84 47.33
N LEU A 252 7.34 -5.07 47.64
CA LEU A 252 8.38 -4.06 47.46
C LEU A 252 8.63 -3.79 45.96
N LEU A 253 8.72 -4.85 45.15
CA LEU A 253 8.92 -4.77 43.70
C LEU A 253 7.77 -4.01 43.01
N ALA A 254 6.52 -4.22 43.44
CA ALA A 254 5.36 -3.49 42.92
C ALA A 254 5.45 -1.97 43.10
N LYS A 255 6.19 -1.50 44.11
CA LYS A 255 6.42 -0.08 44.41
C LYS A 255 7.59 0.54 43.66
N ILE A 256 8.36 -0.23 42.90
CA ILE A 256 9.39 0.30 42.01
C ILE A 256 8.71 1.06 40.87
N SER A 257 9.09 2.33 40.68
CA SER A 257 8.46 3.19 39.67
C SER A 257 9.02 2.97 38.27
N ASP A 258 10.32 2.72 38.17
CA ASP A 258 11.07 2.65 36.92
C ASP A 258 11.22 1.20 36.44
N TRP A 259 10.85 0.94 35.18
CA TRP A 259 10.89 -0.40 34.61
C TRP A 259 12.32 -0.92 34.43
N ARG A 260 13.31 -0.05 34.23
CA ARG A 260 14.73 -0.46 34.05
C ARG A 260 15.27 -1.06 35.33
N THR A 261 15.03 -0.36 36.44
CA THR A 261 15.36 -0.85 37.79
C THR A 261 14.69 -2.20 38.06
N LEU A 262 13.42 -2.35 37.67
CA LEU A 262 12.68 -3.59 37.85
C LEU A 262 13.24 -4.75 37.00
N LEU A 263 13.72 -4.45 35.78
CA LEU A 263 14.39 -5.42 34.91
C LEU A 263 15.74 -5.88 35.47
N ASP A 264 16.50 -4.97 36.10
CA ASP A 264 17.75 -5.35 36.78
C ASP A 264 17.50 -6.31 37.95
N PHE A 265 16.40 -6.12 38.69
CA PHE A 265 15.97 -7.09 39.71
C PHE A 265 15.53 -8.41 39.11
N TYR A 266 14.79 -8.41 37.99
CA TYR A 266 14.40 -9.64 37.29
C TYR A 266 15.62 -10.51 36.96
N ARG A 267 16.68 -9.90 36.42
CA ARG A 267 17.93 -10.59 36.05
C ARG A 267 18.66 -11.24 37.23
N GLN A 268 18.45 -10.73 38.44
CA GLN A 268 19.11 -11.21 39.66
C GLN A 268 18.21 -12.13 40.50
N GLU A 269 16.90 -12.13 40.25
CA GLU A 269 15.94 -12.92 41.02
C GLU A 269 16.08 -14.40 40.69
N THR A 270 15.98 -15.25 41.71
CA THR A 270 16.15 -16.71 41.61
C THR A 270 14.84 -17.47 41.84
N ASP A 271 13.86 -16.82 42.47
CA ASP A 271 12.55 -17.40 42.71
C ASP A 271 11.65 -17.23 41.47
N GLU A 272 11.27 -18.35 40.84
CA GLU A 272 10.43 -18.37 39.63
C GLU A 272 9.05 -17.72 39.85
N SER A 273 8.47 -17.85 41.06
CA SER A 273 7.18 -17.24 41.38
C SER A 273 7.29 -15.73 41.46
N VAL A 274 8.41 -15.20 41.99
CA VAL A 274 8.66 -13.76 42.05
C VAL A 274 9.00 -13.23 40.66
N GLN A 275 9.81 -13.95 39.88
CA GLN A 275 10.12 -13.60 38.49
C GLN A 275 8.84 -13.45 37.65
N ALA A 276 7.89 -14.39 37.73
CA ALA A 276 6.63 -14.31 37.00
C ALA A 276 5.80 -13.07 37.36
N GLU A 277 5.78 -12.67 38.63
CA GLU A 277 5.12 -11.42 39.06
C GLU A 277 5.87 -10.18 38.58
N ILE A 278 7.21 -10.20 38.56
CA ILE A 278 8.01 -9.10 37.99
C ILE A 278 7.70 -8.91 36.51
N VAL A 279 7.55 -9.99 35.73
CA VAL A 279 7.19 -9.90 34.29
C VAL A 279 5.86 -9.17 34.09
N LYS A 280 4.82 -9.49 34.90
CA LYS A 280 3.53 -8.77 34.85
C LYS A 280 3.69 -7.29 35.14
N MET A 281 4.43 -6.96 36.20
CA MET A 281 4.71 -5.56 36.57
C MET A 281 5.51 -4.82 35.51
N LEU A 282 6.48 -5.49 34.87
CA LEU A 282 7.25 -4.94 33.75
C LEU A 282 6.31 -4.58 32.60
N LEU A 283 5.49 -5.53 32.15
CA LEU A 283 4.53 -5.30 31.07
C LEU A 283 3.59 -4.13 31.35
N ASP A 284 3.03 -4.06 32.55
CA ASP A 284 2.13 -2.98 32.96
C ASP A 284 2.84 -1.61 32.97
N LYS A 285 4.09 -1.56 33.45
CA LYS A 285 4.86 -0.32 33.52
C LYS A 285 5.38 0.12 32.16
N THR A 286 5.70 -0.80 31.26
CA THR A 286 6.21 -0.47 29.92
C THR A 286 5.11 -0.01 28.97
N ARG A 287 3.85 -0.42 29.18
CA ARG A 287 2.77 -0.23 28.19
C ARG A 287 2.54 1.23 27.75
N ASP A 288 2.73 2.17 28.67
CA ASP A 288 2.44 3.60 28.43
C ASP A 288 3.68 4.50 28.53
N SER A 289 4.86 3.94 28.80
CA SER A 289 6.04 4.72 29.21
C SER A 289 7.24 4.66 28.27
N ILE A 290 7.30 3.66 27.38
CA ILE A 290 8.48 3.45 26.53
C ILE A 290 8.27 4.04 25.13
N ASN A 291 9.35 4.56 24.55
CA ASN A 291 9.39 5.02 23.16
C ASN A 291 9.88 3.89 22.22
N GLN A 292 9.95 4.17 20.90
CA GLN A 292 10.38 3.18 19.91
C GLN A 292 11.84 2.72 20.11
N ASP A 293 12.75 3.61 20.48
CA ASP A 293 14.16 3.26 20.72
C ASP A 293 14.32 2.34 21.95
N GLU A 294 13.54 2.60 23.00
CA GLU A 294 13.49 1.77 24.20
C GLU A 294 12.86 0.41 23.91
N ALA A 295 11.80 0.37 23.09
CA ALA A 295 11.21 -0.88 22.64
C ALA A 295 12.19 -1.69 21.78
N TYR A 296 12.97 -1.03 20.91
CA TYR A 296 14.03 -1.70 20.16
C TYR A 296 15.10 -2.29 21.08
N ALA A 297 15.57 -1.52 22.07
CA ALA A 297 16.55 -2.02 23.04
C ALA A 297 16.02 -3.22 23.86
N LEU A 298 14.72 -3.21 24.18
CA LEU A 298 14.06 -4.31 24.89
C LEU A 298 13.91 -5.57 24.03
N SER A 299 13.68 -5.44 22.72
CA SER A 299 13.50 -6.61 21.86
C SER A 299 14.81 -7.38 21.64
N VAL A 300 15.95 -6.68 21.53
CA VAL A 300 17.28 -7.30 21.35
C VAL A 300 18.02 -7.58 22.65
N GLY A 301 17.60 -6.98 23.76
CA GLY A 301 18.37 -7.00 25.01
C GLY A 301 18.47 -8.40 25.64
N ASP A 302 19.68 -8.75 26.10
CA ASP A 302 19.93 -9.99 26.83
C ASP A 302 19.21 -10.02 28.19
N GLY A 303 18.74 -11.21 28.56
CA GLY A 303 18.05 -11.45 29.83
C GLY A 303 16.72 -10.69 29.98
N VAL A 304 16.09 -10.32 28.86
CA VAL A 304 14.75 -9.73 28.84
C VAL A 304 13.71 -10.86 28.77
N PRO A 305 12.63 -10.82 29.57
CA PRO A 305 11.56 -11.82 29.51
C PRO A 305 10.94 -11.93 28.11
N LEU A 306 10.55 -13.13 27.71
CA LEU A 306 9.99 -13.40 26.38
C LEU A 306 8.76 -12.55 26.10
N GLU A 307 7.85 -12.46 27.07
CA GLU A 307 6.59 -11.71 26.98
C GLU A 307 6.85 -10.21 26.77
N LEU A 308 7.91 -9.69 27.40
CA LEU A 308 8.29 -8.30 27.24
C LEU A 308 8.94 -8.04 25.87
N ARG A 309 9.72 -8.99 25.36
CA ARG A 309 10.27 -8.92 23.99
C ARG A 309 9.16 -8.95 22.94
N GLU A 310 8.15 -9.81 23.10
CA GLU A 310 6.99 -9.86 22.20
C GLU A 310 6.22 -8.53 22.18
N TYR A 311 5.95 -7.97 23.36
CA TYR A 311 5.33 -6.65 23.48
C TYR A 311 6.19 -5.57 22.81
N ALA A 312 7.49 -5.56 23.07
CA ALA A 312 8.40 -4.58 22.51
C ALA A 312 8.46 -4.65 20.97
N LEU A 313 8.52 -5.85 20.38
CA LEU A 313 8.47 -6.00 18.92
C LEU A 313 7.19 -5.46 18.29
N SER A 314 6.05 -5.65 18.97
CA SER A 314 4.77 -5.11 18.50
C SER A 314 4.76 -3.58 18.40
N MET A 315 5.63 -2.90 19.16
CA MET A 315 5.78 -1.44 19.16
C MET A 315 6.81 -0.91 18.17
N VAL A 316 7.89 -1.67 17.96
CA VAL A 316 8.99 -1.31 17.06
C VAL A 316 8.53 -1.33 15.59
N GLY A 317 7.62 -2.24 15.24
CA GLY A 317 7.09 -2.36 13.88
C GLY A 317 8.06 -3.07 12.91
N THR A 318 7.72 -3.10 11.62
CA THR A 318 8.47 -3.91 10.64
C THR A 318 9.75 -3.25 10.14
N ALA A 319 9.88 -1.93 10.27
CA ALA A 319 11.02 -1.16 9.76
C ALA A 319 12.37 -1.63 10.31
N PHE A 320 12.40 -2.10 11.56
CA PHE A 320 13.61 -2.57 12.23
C PHE A 320 13.86 -4.07 12.04
N LEU A 321 13.03 -4.79 11.27
CA LEU A 321 13.22 -6.22 11.04
C LEU A 321 14.60 -6.54 10.44
N VAL A 322 15.12 -5.66 9.60
CA VAL A 322 16.46 -5.83 9.00
C VAL A 322 17.53 -5.82 10.09
N ASP A 323 17.50 -4.83 10.98
CA ASP A 323 18.45 -4.68 12.09
C ASP A 323 18.30 -5.81 13.13
N LEU A 324 17.07 -6.28 13.34
CA LEU A 324 16.76 -7.40 14.25
C LEU A 324 17.20 -8.77 13.71
N LEU A 325 17.38 -8.90 12.40
CA LEU A 325 17.79 -10.14 11.73
C LEU A 325 19.27 -10.15 11.33
N GLU A 326 20.00 -9.07 11.61
CA GLU A 326 21.46 -9.13 11.70
C GLU A 326 21.88 -10.27 12.63
N PRO A 327 23.11 -10.83 12.51
CA PRO A 327 23.53 -12.02 13.24
C PRO A 327 23.67 -11.76 14.75
N HIS A 328 22.54 -11.59 15.42
CA HIS A 328 22.38 -11.65 16.85
C HIS A 328 22.48 -13.12 17.25
N SER A 329 23.32 -13.40 18.25
CA SER A 329 23.69 -14.76 18.63
C SER A 329 22.61 -15.49 19.46
N ASP A 330 21.44 -14.87 19.68
CA ASP A 330 20.37 -15.42 20.51
C ASP A 330 19.35 -16.25 19.67
N PRO A 331 19.36 -17.59 19.78
CA PRO A 331 18.42 -18.44 19.05
C PRO A 331 16.96 -18.22 19.46
N SER A 332 16.71 -17.76 20.69
CA SER A 332 15.37 -17.49 21.22
C SER A 332 14.74 -16.29 20.51
N LEU A 333 15.55 -15.25 20.26
CA LEU A 333 15.12 -14.07 19.49
C LEU A 333 14.76 -14.44 18.06
N LYS A 334 15.56 -15.30 17.41
CA LYS A 334 15.27 -15.77 16.05
C LYS A 334 13.92 -16.49 15.97
N GLN A 335 13.65 -17.42 16.88
CA GLN A 335 12.36 -18.15 16.91
C GLN A 335 11.18 -17.22 17.17
N LEU A 336 11.35 -16.24 18.05
CA LEU A 336 10.33 -15.24 18.36
C LEU A 336 10.06 -14.35 17.14
N LEU A 337 11.09 -13.88 16.44
CA LEU A 337 10.95 -13.10 15.19
C LEU A 337 10.22 -13.89 14.10
N GLU A 338 10.55 -15.16 13.92
CA GLU A 338 9.84 -16.02 12.96
C GLU A 338 8.35 -16.15 13.31
N THR A 339 8.02 -16.33 14.59
CA THR A 339 6.64 -16.42 15.08
C THR A 339 5.89 -15.10 14.88
N TYR A 340 6.54 -13.98 15.20
CA TYR A 340 6.00 -12.64 15.02
C TYR A 340 5.67 -12.37 13.55
N ILE A 341 6.59 -12.67 12.64
CA ILE A 341 6.41 -12.49 11.18
C ILE A 341 5.28 -13.39 10.66
N GLN A 342 5.19 -14.64 11.11
CA GLN A 342 4.08 -15.51 10.74
C GLN A 342 2.73 -14.92 11.16
N ASN A 343 2.65 -14.34 12.36
CA ASN A 343 1.42 -13.71 12.85
C ASN A 343 1.08 -12.45 12.05
N LEU A 344 2.08 -11.62 11.73
CA LEU A 344 1.91 -10.45 10.85
C LEU A 344 1.36 -10.86 9.47
N LEU A 345 1.92 -11.91 8.86
CA LEU A 345 1.48 -12.39 7.54
C LEU A 345 0.06 -12.99 7.55
N ARG A 346 -0.39 -13.52 8.70
CA ARG A 346 -1.77 -14.01 8.88
C ARG A 346 -2.75 -12.85 9.09
N GLY A 347 -2.32 -11.78 9.74
CA GLY A 347 -3.14 -10.61 10.04
C GLY A 347 -3.25 -9.61 8.89
N ASP A 348 -3.64 -8.39 9.26
CA ASP A 348 -3.68 -7.23 8.38
C ASP A 348 -2.29 -6.59 8.36
N LEU A 349 -1.66 -6.65 7.20
CA LEU A 349 -0.33 -6.12 6.96
C LEU A 349 -0.44 -5.05 5.88
N THR A 350 0.20 -3.90 6.09
CA THR A 350 0.22 -2.85 5.06
C THR A 350 1.09 -3.28 3.88
N SER A 351 0.89 -2.66 2.71
CA SER A 351 1.71 -2.93 1.52
C SER A 351 3.18 -2.60 1.76
N GLU A 352 3.46 -1.50 2.49
CA GLU A 352 4.81 -1.06 2.84
C GLU A 352 5.50 -2.05 3.79
N ASP A 353 4.79 -2.53 4.82
CA ASP A 353 5.32 -3.55 5.73
C ASP A 353 5.60 -4.87 4.99
N ALA A 354 4.71 -5.26 4.07
CA ALA A 354 4.90 -6.44 3.23
C ALA A 354 6.13 -6.33 2.32
N GLU A 355 6.41 -5.12 1.82
CA GLU A 355 7.60 -4.81 1.03
C GLU A 355 8.88 -5.03 1.85
N ILE A 356 8.92 -4.53 3.08
CA ILE A 356 10.07 -4.71 3.98
C ILE A 356 10.34 -6.20 4.22
N ILE A 357 9.30 -6.99 4.48
CA ILE A 357 9.42 -8.44 4.66
C ILE A 357 9.94 -9.12 3.38
N ALA A 358 9.43 -8.74 2.20
CA ALA A 358 9.86 -9.34 0.93
C ALA A 358 11.34 -9.06 0.64
N ARG A 359 11.84 -7.88 0.99
CA ARG A 359 13.23 -7.46 0.76
C ARG A 359 14.23 -8.01 1.77
N CYS A 360 13.77 -8.54 2.90
CA CYS A 360 14.65 -9.03 3.95
C CYS A 360 15.26 -10.40 3.60
N ASN A 361 16.49 -10.41 3.06
CA ASN A 361 17.18 -11.62 2.61
C ASN A 361 17.50 -12.63 3.72
N GLN A 362 17.53 -12.17 4.98
CA GLN A 362 17.76 -13.02 6.15
C GLN A 362 16.54 -13.90 6.47
N LEU A 363 15.36 -13.56 5.95
CA LEU A 363 14.16 -14.35 6.17
C LEU A 363 14.08 -15.55 5.22
N PRO A 364 13.49 -16.66 5.70
CA PRO A 364 13.13 -17.78 4.84
C PRO A 364 12.32 -17.30 3.62
N LEU A 365 12.71 -17.79 2.43
CA LEU A 365 12.07 -17.41 1.17
C LEU A 365 10.55 -17.59 1.19
N ALA A 366 10.04 -18.59 1.92
CA ALA A 366 8.61 -18.83 2.06
C ALA A 366 7.85 -17.62 2.61
N TYR A 367 8.36 -16.97 3.66
CA TYR A 367 7.71 -15.79 4.26
C TYR A 367 7.80 -14.57 3.34
N ARG A 368 8.96 -14.40 2.70
CA ARG A 368 9.19 -13.31 1.74
C ARG A 368 8.24 -13.41 0.54
N ARG A 369 8.02 -14.60 0.00
CA ARG A 369 7.04 -14.85 -1.09
C ARG A 369 5.59 -14.69 -0.64
N GLN A 370 5.30 -15.07 0.61
CA GLN A 370 3.96 -14.94 1.17
C GLN A 370 3.58 -13.47 1.37
N SER A 371 4.52 -12.60 1.76
CA SER A 371 4.24 -11.17 1.96
C SER A 371 3.75 -10.48 0.69
N CYS A 372 4.20 -10.92 -0.50
CA CYS A 372 3.69 -10.42 -1.78
C CYS A 372 2.16 -10.52 -1.92
N SER A 373 1.50 -11.41 -1.17
CA SER A 373 0.03 -11.52 -1.15
C SER A 373 -0.71 -10.33 -0.55
N LYS A 374 0.00 -9.51 0.24
CA LYS A 374 -0.55 -8.37 0.99
C LYS A 374 -0.23 -7.02 0.32
N MET A 375 0.43 -7.05 -0.84
CA MET A 375 0.87 -5.86 -1.54
C MET A 375 -0.20 -5.32 -2.51
N ASP A 376 -0.21 -4.01 -2.69
CA ASP A 376 -0.94 -3.36 -3.76
C ASP A 376 -0.22 -3.48 -5.12
N ALA A 377 -0.91 -3.08 -6.19
CA ALA A 377 -0.40 -3.22 -7.56
C ALA A 377 0.92 -2.45 -7.80
N GLU A 378 1.04 -1.24 -7.23
CA GLU A 378 2.25 -0.41 -7.35
C GLU A 378 3.44 -1.05 -6.64
N THR A 379 3.24 -1.61 -5.45
CA THR A 379 4.32 -2.27 -4.71
C THR A 379 4.72 -3.58 -5.37
N LEU A 380 3.75 -4.34 -5.90
CA LEU A 380 4.04 -5.53 -6.72
C LEU A 380 4.88 -5.19 -7.95
N TYR A 381 4.60 -4.06 -8.63
CA TYR A 381 5.41 -3.59 -9.76
C TYR A 381 6.86 -3.33 -9.34
N ARG A 382 7.06 -2.59 -8.24
CA ARG A 382 8.40 -2.33 -7.69
C ARG A 382 9.12 -3.62 -7.27
N MET A 383 8.41 -4.63 -6.79
CA MET A 383 8.98 -5.95 -6.46
C MET A 383 9.37 -6.74 -7.71
N ALA A 384 8.54 -6.73 -8.75
CA ALA A 384 8.83 -7.39 -10.02
C ALA A 384 10.08 -6.81 -10.72
N ASN A 385 10.33 -5.51 -10.52
CA ASN A 385 11.50 -4.82 -11.05
C ASN A 385 12.74 -4.92 -10.14
N GLY A 386 12.64 -5.64 -9.01
CA GLY A 386 13.75 -5.84 -8.09
C GLY A 386 14.80 -6.84 -8.59
N ASN A 387 15.95 -6.86 -7.94
CA ASN A 387 17.05 -7.78 -8.29
C ASN A 387 16.81 -9.23 -7.85
N ASP A 388 15.92 -9.47 -6.89
CA ASP A 388 15.64 -10.81 -6.38
C ASP A 388 14.64 -11.53 -7.30
N SER A 389 15.12 -12.53 -8.05
CA SER A 389 14.31 -13.27 -9.02
C SER A 389 13.17 -14.06 -8.39
N ASP A 390 13.33 -14.63 -7.20
CA ASP A 390 12.25 -15.40 -6.56
C ASP A 390 11.11 -14.48 -6.10
N ILE A 391 11.46 -13.29 -5.59
CA ILE A 391 10.48 -12.27 -5.21
C ILE A 391 9.84 -11.64 -6.44
N ALA A 392 10.60 -11.38 -7.50
CA ALA A 392 10.04 -10.85 -8.74
C ALA A 392 8.99 -11.82 -9.34
N VAL A 393 9.30 -13.12 -9.37
CA VAL A 393 8.36 -14.17 -9.78
C VAL A 393 7.14 -14.20 -8.85
N ALA A 394 7.34 -14.16 -7.53
CA ALA A 394 6.23 -14.16 -6.58
C ALA A 394 5.33 -12.92 -6.71
N ALA A 395 5.89 -11.75 -6.98
CA ALA A 395 5.14 -10.53 -7.21
C ALA A 395 4.25 -10.65 -8.45
N VAL A 396 4.82 -11.10 -9.58
CA VAL A 396 4.06 -11.34 -10.82
C VAL A 396 3.00 -12.44 -10.65
N GLN A 397 3.24 -13.44 -9.79
CA GLN A 397 2.22 -14.44 -9.46
C GLN A 397 0.96 -13.82 -8.84
N ARG A 398 1.12 -12.74 -8.06
CA ARG A 398 0.04 -12.05 -7.36
C ARG A 398 -0.64 -10.95 -8.15
N MET A 399 -0.04 -10.51 -9.26
CA MET A 399 -0.65 -9.53 -10.16
C MET A 399 -1.88 -10.13 -10.87
N ASP A 400 -2.87 -9.28 -11.11
CA ASP A 400 -4.01 -9.61 -11.98
C ASP A 400 -3.54 -9.77 -13.43
N PRO A 401 -3.72 -10.94 -14.08
CA PRO A 401 -3.38 -11.15 -15.48
C PRO A 401 -4.11 -10.21 -16.46
N SER A 402 -5.28 -9.72 -16.04
CA SER A 402 -6.13 -8.81 -16.81
C SER A 402 -5.73 -7.34 -16.64
N GLY A 403 -4.87 -7.05 -15.67
CA GLY A 403 -4.45 -5.70 -15.31
C GLY A 403 -3.27 -5.20 -16.14
N GLY A 404 -3.25 -3.89 -16.41
CA GLY A 404 -2.19 -3.24 -17.19
C GLY A 404 -0.79 -3.32 -16.54
N VAL A 405 -0.71 -3.49 -15.22
CA VAL A 405 0.58 -3.57 -14.50
C VAL A 405 1.42 -4.78 -14.92
N MET A 406 0.79 -5.92 -15.19
CA MET A 406 1.53 -7.10 -15.66
C MET A 406 2.16 -6.84 -17.04
N ALA A 407 1.41 -6.20 -17.93
CA ALA A 407 1.90 -5.78 -19.25
C ALA A 407 3.07 -4.79 -19.15
N GLN A 408 3.02 -3.86 -18.19
CA GLN A 408 4.14 -2.96 -17.90
C GLN A 408 5.39 -3.71 -17.48
N VAL A 409 5.29 -4.68 -16.56
CA VAL A 409 6.44 -5.52 -16.16
C VAL A 409 7.02 -6.29 -17.34
N ALA A 410 6.18 -6.89 -18.18
CA ALA A 410 6.66 -7.62 -19.35
C ALA A 410 7.39 -6.70 -20.35
N ALA A 411 6.88 -5.50 -20.56
CA ALA A 411 7.44 -4.53 -21.51
C ALA A 411 8.68 -3.78 -20.97
N ASP A 412 8.86 -3.68 -19.66
CA ASP A 412 9.99 -2.95 -19.05
C ASP A 412 11.32 -3.71 -19.23
N PRO A 413 12.29 -3.20 -19.99
CA PRO A 413 13.59 -3.87 -20.18
C PRO A 413 14.43 -3.95 -18.91
N GLN A 414 14.20 -3.07 -17.93
CA GLN A 414 14.91 -3.03 -16.66
C GLN A 414 14.33 -3.99 -15.61
N ALA A 415 13.15 -4.56 -15.88
CA ALA A 415 12.52 -5.50 -14.97
C ALA A 415 13.31 -6.82 -14.88
N ASN A 416 13.14 -7.55 -13.77
CA ASN A 416 13.84 -8.81 -13.55
C ASN A 416 13.50 -9.83 -14.66
N PRO A 417 14.48 -10.42 -15.36
CA PRO A 417 14.20 -11.34 -16.48
C PRO A 417 13.26 -12.50 -16.12
N ALA A 418 13.37 -13.05 -14.90
CA ALA A 418 12.50 -14.15 -14.45
C ALA A 418 11.05 -13.68 -14.25
N GLY A 419 10.86 -12.48 -13.68
CA GLY A 419 9.55 -11.85 -13.56
C GLY A 419 8.93 -11.54 -14.91
N ARG A 420 9.73 -11.00 -15.85
CA ARG A 420 9.32 -10.71 -17.23
C ARG A 420 8.84 -11.95 -17.96
N MET A 421 9.60 -13.04 -17.91
CA MET A 421 9.22 -14.31 -18.53
C MET A 421 7.88 -14.83 -18.00
N LEU A 422 7.67 -14.77 -16.68
CA LEU A 422 6.40 -15.17 -16.09
C LEU A 422 5.26 -14.25 -16.53
N ALA A 423 5.47 -12.94 -16.56
CA ALA A 423 4.47 -11.98 -17.01
C ALA A 423 4.04 -12.27 -18.45
N ILE A 424 4.99 -12.43 -19.36
CA ILE A 424 4.76 -12.80 -20.77
C ILE A 424 3.94 -14.09 -20.88
N SER A 425 4.25 -15.10 -20.05
CA SER A 425 3.50 -16.36 -20.06
C SER A 425 2.04 -16.22 -19.62
N ARG A 426 1.64 -15.11 -18.98
CA ARG A 426 0.29 -14.90 -18.42
C ARG A 426 -0.51 -13.77 -19.10
N ILE A 427 0.13 -12.81 -19.75
CA ILE A 427 -0.53 -11.67 -20.41
C ILE A 427 -1.35 -12.11 -21.63
N GLY A 428 -2.55 -11.57 -21.80
CA GLY A 428 -3.39 -11.74 -23.00
C GLY A 428 -3.29 -10.60 -24.02
N ASP A 429 -2.54 -9.55 -23.71
CA ASP A 429 -2.36 -8.35 -24.54
C ASP A 429 -1.49 -8.64 -25.77
N GLY A 430 -2.15 -8.97 -26.88
CA GLY A 430 -1.53 -9.28 -28.15
C GLY A 430 -0.58 -8.19 -28.66
N PRO A 431 -0.98 -6.91 -28.73
CA PRO A 431 -0.10 -5.80 -29.11
C PRO A 431 1.19 -5.71 -28.29
N VAL A 432 1.10 -5.81 -26.96
CA VAL A 432 2.30 -5.76 -26.09
C VAL A 432 3.23 -6.95 -26.35
N LEU A 433 2.67 -8.15 -26.57
CA LEU A 433 3.47 -9.32 -26.94
C LEU A 433 4.20 -9.12 -28.28
N VAL A 434 3.56 -8.48 -29.26
CA VAL A 434 4.21 -8.15 -30.54
C VAL A 434 5.35 -7.16 -30.32
N ASP A 435 5.13 -6.09 -29.56
CA ASP A 435 6.18 -5.09 -29.28
C ASP A 435 7.41 -5.74 -28.64
N ILE A 436 7.22 -6.56 -27.60
CA ILE A 436 8.29 -7.30 -26.93
C ILE A 436 8.99 -8.25 -27.90
N ALA A 437 8.24 -9.02 -28.70
CA ALA A 437 8.81 -9.95 -29.66
C ALA A 437 9.62 -9.25 -30.77
N THR A 438 9.31 -7.99 -31.09
CA THR A 438 10.01 -7.24 -32.15
C THR A 438 11.21 -6.44 -31.68
N GLU A 439 11.18 -5.85 -30.47
CA GLU A 439 12.14 -4.84 -30.05
C GLU A 439 13.01 -5.26 -28.85
N ASP A 440 12.66 -6.34 -28.12
CA ASP A 440 13.41 -6.69 -26.91
C ASP A 440 14.85 -7.14 -27.22
N GLU A 441 15.83 -6.62 -26.48
CA GLU A 441 17.24 -6.93 -26.71
C GLU A 441 17.58 -8.40 -26.38
N ASN A 442 16.86 -9.03 -25.44
CA ASN A 442 17.13 -10.38 -24.99
C ASN A 442 16.39 -11.42 -25.88
N PRO A 443 17.13 -12.28 -26.63
CA PRO A 443 16.52 -13.27 -27.50
C PRO A 443 15.60 -14.27 -26.79
N ALA A 444 15.87 -14.59 -25.52
CA ALA A 444 15.03 -15.50 -24.75
C ALA A 444 13.65 -14.89 -24.43
N ILE A 445 13.62 -13.58 -24.16
CA ILE A 445 12.39 -12.83 -23.90
C ILE A 445 11.58 -12.67 -25.19
N ARG A 446 12.24 -12.30 -26.31
CA ARG A 446 11.58 -12.23 -27.62
C ARG A 446 10.93 -13.55 -28.00
N LYS A 447 11.67 -14.66 -27.87
CA LYS A 447 11.16 -16.00 -28.16
C LYS A 447 9.97 -16.36 -27.28
N ALA A 448 10.02 -16.05 -25.98
CA ALA A 448 8.90 -16.30 -25.08
C ALA A 448 7.63 -15.50 -25.47
N ALA A 449 7.79 -14.25 -25.92
CA ALA A 449 6.69 -13.43 -26.42
C ALA A 449 6.14 -13.98 -27.74
N LEU A 450 7.02 -14.36 -28.67
CA LEU A 450 6.65 -15.01 -29.94
C LEU A 450 5.86 -16.29 -29.70
N ASP A 451 6.26 -17.09 -28.72
CA ASP A 451 5.58 -18.33 -28.36
C ASP A 451 4.13 -18.09 -27.89
N ARG A 452 3.84 -16.90 -27.36
CA ARG A 452 2.51 -16.49 -26.88
C ARG A 452 1.63 -15.79 -27.91
N ILE A 453 2.19 -15.36 -29.05
CA ILE A 453 1.43 -14.80 -30.18
C ILE A 453 0.63 -15.91 -30.85
N GLN A 454 -0.71 -15.80 -30.87
CA GLN A 454 -1.61 -16.83 -31.40
C GLN A 454 -2.64 -16.32 -32.41
N SER A 455 -3.05 -15.04 -32.35
CA SER A 455 -4.10 -14.54 -33.24
C SER A 455 -3.53 -14.14 -34.60
N SER A 456 -4.30 -14.36 -35.66
CA SER A 456 -3.95 -13.97 -37.03
C SER A 456 -3.50 -12.52 -37.15
N ALA A 457 -4.20 -11.60 -36.48
CA ALA A 457 -3.87 -10.17 -36.45
C ALA A 457 -2.50 -9.89 -35.80
N THR A 458 -2.18 -10.54 -34.68
CA THR A 458 -0.89 -10.35 -34.00
C THR A 458 0.28 -11.00 -34.76
N ILE A 459 0.03 -12.13 -35.43
CA ILE A 459 0.99 -12.79 -36.33
C ILE A 459 1.35 -11.86 -37.50
N LEU A 460 0.34 -11.30 -38.17
CA LEU A 460 0.53 -10.32 -39.26
C LEU A 460 1.35 -9.12 -38.79
N GLN A 461 1.01 -8.57 -37.63
CA GLN A 461 1.70 -7.42 -37.08
C GLN A 461 3.17 -7.73 -36.75
N TYR A 462 3.47 -8.91 -36.22
CA TYR A 462 4.84 -9.36 -35.97
C TYR A 462 5.62 -9.55 -37.28
N LEU A 463 5.06 -10.26 -38.26
CA LEU A 463 5.73 -10.51 -39.55
C LEU A 463 6.04 -9.22 -40.31
N ALA A 464 5.15 -8.22 -40.25
CA ALA A 464 5.37 -6.93 -40.90
C ALA A 464 6.47 -6.09 -40.24
N ARG A 465 6.67 -6.20 -38.92
CA ARG A 465 7.58 -5.35 -38.13
C ARG A 465 8.92 -6.00 -37.80
N SER A 466 8.95 -7.33 -37.64
CA SER A 466 10.13 -8.06 -37.18
C SER A 466 11.31 -7.93 -38.13
N LYS A 467 12.51 -7.79 -37.56
CA LYS A 467 13.80 -7.76 -38.28
C LYS A 467 14.56 -9.08 -38.14
N HIS A 468 13.92 -10.12 -37.59
CA HIS A 468 14.55 -11.39 -37.22
C HIS A 468 14.07 -12.54 -38.13
N PRO A 469 14.75 -12.80 -39.26
CA PRO A 469 14.29 -13.78 -40.25
C PRO A 469 14.23 -15.21 -39.71
N GLU A 470 15.13 -15.59 -38.80
CA GLU A 470 15.11 -16.92 -38.16
C GLU A 470 13.84 -17.12 -37.31
N GLU A 471 13.48 -16.11 -36.52
CA GLU A 471 12.27 -16.14 -35.67
C GLU A 471 10.99 -16.11 -36.51
N GLN A 472 10.97 -15.35 -37.62
CA GLN A 472 9.88 -15.36 -38.60
C GLN A 472 9.67 -16.77 -39.19
N GLN A 473 10.73 -17.45 -39.60
CA GLN A 473 10.64 -18.82 -40.13
C GLN A 473 10.14 -19.81 -39.07
N MET A 474 10.56 -19.66 -37.81
CA MET A 474 10.05 -20.48 -36.70
C MET A 474 8.55 -20.28 -36.50
N LEU A 475 8.06 -19.04 -36.56
CA LEU A 475 6.64 -18.74 -36.45
C LEU A 475 5.83 -19.38 -37.59
N LEU A 476 6.29 -19.25 -38.84
CA LEU A 476 5.64 -19.84 -40.01
C LEU A 476 5.53 -21.36 -39.91
N ARG A 477 6.61 -22.03 -39.47
CA ARG A 477 6.62 -23.49 -39.26
C ARG A 477 5.64 -23.97 -38.19
N ARG A 478 5.23 -23.10 -37.27
CA ARG A 478 4.25 -23.41 -36.22
C ARG A 478 2.79 -23.30 -36.72
N ILE A 479 2.57 -22.55 -37.79
CA ILE A 479 1.23 -22.39 -38.37
C ILE A 479 1.00 -23.57 -39.31
N HIS A 480 0.04 -24.44 -38.97
CA HIS A 480 -0.36 -25.57 -39.83
C HIS A 480 -1.67 -25.32 -40.56
N ASP A 481 -2.35 -24.22 -40.23
CA ASP A 481 -3.59 -23.80 -40.87
C ASP A 481 -3.27 -23.10 -42.20
N VAL A 482 -3.57 -23.80 -43.30
CA VAL A 482 -3.29 -23.31 -44.65
C VAL A 482 -4.16 -22.10 -45.00
N GLU A 483 -5.41 -22.03 -44.53
CA GLU A 483 -6.29 -20.88 -44.77
C GLU A 483 -5.75 -19.62 -44.07
N LEU A 484 -5.21 -19.79 -42.86
CA LEU A 484 -4.54 -18.72 -42.14
C LEU A 484 -3.27 -18.24 -42.87
N LEU A 485 -2.46 -19.17 -43.39
CA LEU A 485 -1.26 -18.84 -44.18
C LEU A 485 -1.60 -18.09 -45.47
N GLU A 486 -2.66 -18.49 -46.18
CA GLU A 486 -3.16 -17.80 -47.39
C GLU A 486 -3.72 -16.41 -47.07
N THR A 487 -4.40 -16.26 -45.93
CA THR A 487 -4.87 -14.97 -45.44
C THR A 487 -3.68 -14.03 -45.16
N ILE A 488 -2.62 -14.57 -44.54
CA ILE A 488 -1.39 -13.83 -44.26
C ILE A 488 -0.66 -13.45 -45.54
N SER A 489 -0.51 -14.39 -46.48
CA SER A 489 0.17 -14.13 -47.76
C SER A 489 -0.59 -13.12 -48.61
N SER A 490 -1.92 -13.05 -48.52
CA SER A 490 -2.73 -12.09 -49.28
C SER A 490 -2.61 -10.65 -48.79
N ASP A 491 -2.11 -10.43 -47.56
CA ASP A 491 -1.95 -9.09 -47.00
C ASP A 491 -0.80 -8.33 -47.68
N ILE A 492 -1.06 -7.09 -48.11
CA ILE A 492 -0.10 -6.26 -48.86
C ILE A 492 1.05 -5.73 -48.00
N SER A 493 0.89 -5.73 -46.66
CA SER A 493 1.88 -5.22 -45.71
C SER A 493 3.05 -6.19 -45.48
N ILE A 494 2.92 -7.44 -45.90
CA ILE A 494 3.95 -8.47 -45.74
C ILE A 494 5.03 -8.35 -46.81
N GLN A 495 6.29 -8.42 -46.37
CA GLN A 495 7.46 -8.35 -47.24
C GLN A 495 7.46 -9.49 -48.28
N PRO A 496 7.87 -9.24 -49.55
CA PRO A 496 7.86 -10.25 -50.62
C PRO A 496 8.63 -11.53 -50.28
N GLU A 497 9.72 -11.41 -49.53
CA GLU A 497 10.56 -12.55 -49.10
C GLU A 497 9.82 -13.48 -48.15
N ILE A 498 9.00 -12.93 -47.24
CA ILE A 498 8.18 -13.69 -46.30
C ILE A 498 7.02 -14.34 -47.06
N ARG A 499 6.40 -13.62 -48.01
CA ARG A 499 5.35 -14.16 -48.89
C ARG A 499 5.85 -15.39 -49.65
N ALA A 500 7.01 -15.28 -50.30
CA ALA A 500 7.63 -16.41 -50.99
C ALA A 500 7.95 -17.58 -50.04
N SER A 501 8.34 -17.29 -48.79
CA SER A 501 8.57 -18.32 -47.76
C SER A 501 7.28 -19.02 -47.33
N ILE A 502 6.15 -18.32 -47.26
CA ILE A 502 4.83 -18.89 -46.99
C ILE A 502 4.40 -19.79 -48.14
N GLU A 503 4.50 -19.31 -49.38
CA GLU A 503 4.15 -20.08 -50.58
C GLU A 503 4.98 -21.38 -50.67
N ALA A 504 6.29 -21.30 -50.45
CA ALA A 504 7.16 -22.47 -50.40
C ALA A 504 6.80 -23.45 -49.26
N TYR A 505 6.32 -22.94 -48.13
CA TYR A 505 5.90 -23.77 -47.00
C TYR A 505 4.53 -24.43 -47.23
N ILE A 506 3.58 -23.74 -47.87
CA ILE A 506 2.31 -24.32 -48.31
C ILE A 506 2.57 -25.47 -49.29
N GLU A 507 3.45 -25.28 -50.28
CA GLU A 507 3.83 -26.32 -51.24
C GLU A 507 4.52 -27.53 -50.56
N LEU A 508 5.22 -27.31 -49.44
CA LEU A 508 5.83 -28.40 -48.66
C LEU A 508 4.82 -29.19 -47.84
N ILE A 509 3.76 -28.54 -47.32
CA ILE A 509 2.68 -29.20 -46.57
C ILE A 509 1.72 -29.92 -47.51
N GLU A 510 1.40 -29.31 -48.67
CA GLU A 510 0.48 -29.84 -49.68
C GLU A 510 1.11 -29.79 -51.09
N PRO A 511 2.02 -30.73 -51.42
CA PRO A 511 2.68 -30.76 -52.72
C PRO A 511 1.67 -30.95 -53.86
N GLY A 512 1.68 -30.04 -54.85
CA GLY A 512 0.80 -30.08 -56.01
C GLY A 512 -0.48 -29.24 -55.93
N ARG A 513 -0.71 -28.47 -54.85
CA ARG A 513 -1.84 -27.53 -54.75
C ARG A 513 -1.70 -26.34 -55.72
N HIS A 514 -0.46 -26.00 -56.08
CA HIS A 514 -0.13 -25.02 -57.12
C HIS A 514 0.35 -25.66 -58.43
N GLU A 515 -0.06 -26.90 -58.78
CA GLU A 515 0.07 -27.31 -60.18
C GLU A 515 -0.63 -26.26 -61.05
N PRO A 516 0.06 -25.63 -62.02
CA PRO A 516 -0.57 -24.65 -62.88
C PRO A 516 -1.77 -25.31 -63.57
N THR A 517 -2.97 -24.81 -63.25
CA THR A 517 -4.27 -25.18 -63.80
C THR A 517 -4.41 -24.74 -65.25
N THR A 518 -3.36 -24.86 -66.05
CA THR A 518 -3.44 -24.65 -67.49
C THR A 518 -3.63 -26.01 -68.15
N CYS A 519 -4.90 -26.44 -68.23
CA CYS A 519 -5.31 -27.44 -69.21
C CYS A 519 -4.70 -27.07 -70.58
N PRO A 520 -4.22 -28.04 -71.36
CA PRO A 520 -3.71 -27.76 -72.69
C PRO A 520 -4.81 -27.09 -73.53
N VAL A 521 -4.52 -25.89 -74.02
CA VAL A 521 -5.41 -25.10 -74.87
C VAL A 521 -4.91 -25.18 -76.31
N SER A 522 -5.78 -25.58 -77.23
CA SER A 522 -5.53 -25.54 -78.68
C SER A 522 -6.57 -24.67 -79.39
N GLU A 523 -6.21 -24.03 -80.50
CA GLU A 523 -7.15 -23.30 -81.34
C GLU A 523 -7.63 -24.22 -82.48
N ALA A 524 -8.93 -24.30 -82.67
CA ALA A 524 -9.53 -24.88 -83.86
C ALA A 524 -9.72 -23.78 -84.90
N ASP A 525 -9.22 -23.99 -86.12
CA ASP A 525 -9.40 -23.08 -87.26
C ASP A 525 -10.85 -23.09 -87.82
N LYS A 526 -11.84 -23.57 -87.05
CA LYS A 526 -13.22 -23.86 -87.47
C LYS A 526 -14.24 -23.48 -86.39
N ASP A 527 -15.50 -23.30 -86.80
CA ASP A 527 -16.62 -23.09 -85.89
C ASP A 527 -17.09 -24.42 -85.25
N TRP A 528 -18.00 -24.35 -84.27
CA TRP A 528 -18.47 -25.56 -83.58
C TRP A 528 -19.11 -26.59 -84.53
N ASN A 529 -19.91 -26.15 -85.50
CA ASN A 529 -20.65 -27.06 -86.38
C ASN A 529 -19.71 -27.80 -87.32
N ASP A 530 -18.73 -27.09 -87.90
CA ASP A 530 -17.71 -27.67 -88.75
C ASP A 530 -16.78 -28.60 -87.96
N PHE A 531 -16.34 -28.19 -86.76
CA PHE A 531 -15.54 -29.01 -85.86
C PHE A 531 -16.25 -30.31 -85.48
N ALA A 532 -17.53 -30.23 -85.14
CA ALA A 532 -18.30 -31.39 -84.73
C ALA A 532 -18.63 -32.31 -85.93
N SER A 533 -18.82 -31.75 -87.13
CA SER A 533 -18.97 -32.51 -88.39
C SER A 533 -17.71 -33.31 -88.74
N ASP A 534 -16.53 -32.71 -88.64
CA ASP A 534 -15.24 -33.39 -88.88
C ASP A 534 -15.01 -34.57 -87.94
N LEU A 535 -15.28 -34.36 -86.64
CA LEU A 535 -15.23 -35.41 -85.63
C LEU A 535 -16.18 -36.56 -85.98
N GLY A 536 -17.35 -36.23 -86.52
CA GLY A 536 -18.31 -37.17 -87.10
C GLY A 536 -17.72 -38.04 -88.22
N ILE A 537 -17.09 -37.39 -89.21
CA ILE A 537 -16.53 -38.03 -90.39
C ILE A 537 -15.33 -38.93 -90.03
N LEU A 538 -14.43 -38.45 -89.16
CA LEU A 538 -13.27 -39.21 -88.69
C LEU A 538 -13.67 -40.51 -87.98
N SER A 539 -14.70 -40.46 -87.12
CA SER A 539 -15.21 -41.67 -86.44
C SER A 539 -15.87 -42.66 -87.39
N SER A 540 -16.52 -42.20 -88.46
CA SER A 540 -17.15 -43.10 -89.45
C SER A 540 -16.13 -43.89 -90.29
N SER A 541 -14.88 -43.44 -90.32
CA SER A 541 -13.81 -44.00 -91.14
C SER A 541 -12.76 -44.78 -90.35
N ASP A 542 -12.65 -44.56 -89.04
CA ASP A 542 -11.65 -45.21 -88.19
C ASP A 542 -12.25 -45.72 -86.86
N HIS A 543 -12.44 -47.04 -86.75
CA HIS A 543 -12.94 -47.72 -85.55
C HIS A 543 -11.89 -47.83 -84.42
N SER A 544 -10.71 -47.23 -84.57
CA SER A 544 -9.63 -47.28 -83.56
C SER A 544 -9.54 -46.06 -82.64
N LEU A 545 -10.37 -45.02 -82.87
CA LEU A 545 -10.37 -43.83 -82.03
C LEU A 545 -10.91 -44.13 -80.61
N PRO A 546 -10.22 -43.66 -79.55
CA PRO A 546 -10.71 -43.85 -78.19
C PRO A 546 -12.04 -43.11 -77.98
N PRO A 547 -12.94 -43.65 -77.14
CA PRO A 547 -14.21 -43.01 -76.84
C PRO A 547 -13.94 -41.62 -76.23
N GLN A 548 -14.70 -40.62 -76.67
CA GLN A 548 -14.51 -39.24 -76.20
C GLN A 548 -15.82 -38.47 -76.12
N VAL A 549 -15.85 -37.51 -75.20
CA VAL A 549 -16.96 -36.58 -74.97
C VAL A 549 -16.44 -35.16 -75.13
N SER A 550 -17.06 -34.40 -76.03
CA SER A 550 -16.72 -33.01 -76.32
C SER A 550 -17.92 -32.12 -76.01
N LEU A 551 -17.74 -31.12 -75.15
CA LEU A 551 -18.82 -30.26 -74.66
C LEU A 551 -18.60 -28.81 -75.08
N CYS A 552 -19.52 -28.26 -75.88
CA CYS A 552 -19.49 -26.87 -76.27
C CYS A 552 -19.89 -25.94 -75.11
N CYS A 553 -19.11 -24.90 -74.90
CA CYS A 553 -19.21 -23.92 -73.82
C CYS A 553 -19.20 -22.50 -74.42
N GLN A 554 -20.01 -21.60 -73.84
CA GLN A 554 -20.14 -20.22 -74.33
C GLN A 554 -18.87 -19.37 -74.17
N THR A 555 -18.01 -19.73 -73.20
CA THR A 555 -16.79 -18.98 -72.93
C THR A 555 -15.64 -19.93 -72.62
N ARG A 556 -14.42 -19.47 -72.91
CA ARG A 556 -13.17 -20.13 -72.51
C ARG A 556 -13.15 -20.48 -71.02
N HIS A 557 -13.54 -19.54 -70.16
CA HIS A 557 -13.56 -19.74 -68.71
C HIS A 557 -14.49 -20.89 -68.28
N MET A 558 -15.63 -21.07 -68.97
CA MET A 558 -16.53 -22.19 -68.69
C MET A 558 -15.89 -23.53 -69.09
N ALA A 559 -15.23 -23.60 -70.24
CA ALA A 559 -14.53 -24.80 -70.68
C ALA A 559 -13.34 -25.14 -69.75
N GLU A 560 -12.56 -24.14 -69.34
CA GLU A 560 -11.45 -24.29 -68.39
C GLU A 560 -11.94 -24.72 -67.00
N ALA A 561 -13.04 -24.15 -66.50
CA ALA A 561 -13.63 -24.56 -65.23
C ALA A 561 -14.09 -26.01 -65.25
N LEU A 562 -14.70 -26.45 -66.36
CA LEU A 562 -15.17 -27.82 -66.55
C LEU A 562 -14.01 -28.82 -66.65
N ALA A 563 -12.95 -28.44 -67.37
CA ALA A 563 -11.75 -29.27 -67.56
C ALA A 563 -10.92 -29.40 -66.26
N ASN A 564 -10.73 -28.30 -65.52
CA ASN A 564 -9.88 -28.25 -64.34
C ASN A 564 -10.55 -28.80 -63.06
N LYS A 565 -11.85 -28.55 -62.86
CA LYS A 565 -12.58 -28.93 -61.64
C LYS A 565 -13.31 -30.27 -61.76
N CYS A 566 -12.86 -31.13 -62.66
CA CYS A 566 -13.38 -32.49 -62.79
C CYS A 566 -13.15 -33.26 -61.48
N PRO A 567 -14.20 -33.83 -60.84
CA PRO A 567 -14.07 -34.56 -59.57
C PRO A 567 -13.05 -35.70 -59.65
N ASP A 568 -12.36 -36.02 -58.55
CA ASP A 568 -11.31 -37.06 -58.54
C ASP A 568 -11.81 -38.43 -59.01
N ARG A 569 -13.03 -38.81 -58.65
CA ARG A 569 -13.68 -40.06 -59.10
C ARG A 569 -13.88 -40.14 -60.62
N THR A 570 -13.91 -39.00 -61.28
CA THR A 570 -14.13 -38.86 -62.72
C THR A 570 -12.82 -38.94 -63.49
N ARG A 571 -11.69 -38.58 -62.86
CA ARG A 571 -10.35 -38.69 -63.46
C ARG A 571 -9.98 -40.15 -63.76
N ASP A 572 -10.44 -41.10 -62.95
CA ASP A 572 -10.20 -42.53 -63.16
C ASP A 572 -10.83 -43.06 -64.46
N MET A 573 -11.88 -42.40 -64.97
CA MET A 573 -12.59 -42.74 -66.20
C MET A 573 -11.86 -42.28 -67.46
N LEU A 574 -10.97 -41.29 -67.34
CA LEU A 574 -10.31 -40.61 -68.46
C LEU A 574 -9.00 -41.30 -68.83
N ALA A 575 -8.72 -41.39 -70.14
CA ALA A 575 -7.46 -41.90 -70.67
C ALA A 575 -6.31 -40.86 -70.64
N GLY A 576 -6.61 -39.61 -70.28
CA GLY A 576 -5.66 -38.51 -70.17
C GLY A 576 -6.25 -37.26 -69.51
N LYS A 577 -5.44 -36.18 -69.40
CA LYS A 577 -5.93 -34.90 -68.88
C LYS A 577 -6.94 -34.27 -69.86
N PRO A 578 -8.06 -33.69 -69.40
CA PRO A 578 -8.97 -32.93 -70.26
C PRO A 578 -8.27 -31.77 -70.95
N SER A 579 -8.70 -31.45 -72.17
CA SER A 579 -8.18 -30.35 -72.99
C SER A 579 -9.27 -29.31 -73.28
N VAL A 580 -8.85 -28.09 -73.58
CA VAL A 580 -9.73 -27.00 -74.01
C VAL A 580 -9.42 -26.61 -75.44
N ILE A 581 -10.43 -26.52 -76.29
CA ILE A 581 -10.31 -26.12 -77.68
C ILE A 581 -11.04 -24.79 -77.88
N LEU A 582 -10.37 -23.77 -78.38
CA LEU A 582 -10.98 -22.49 -78.72
C LEU A 582 -11.49 -22.53 -80.16
N LEU A 583 -12.71 -22.07 -80.41
CA LEU A 583 -13.36 -22.12 -81.73
C LEU A 583 -13.44 -20.72 -82.34
N THR A 584 -13.53 -20.64 -83.67
CA THR A 584 -13.53 -19.34 -84.39
C THR A 584 -14.80 -18.52 -84.19
N ASP A 585 -15.90 -19.16 -83.77
CA ASP A 585 -17.19 -18.55 -83.46
C ASP A 585 -17.26 -17.95 -82.04
N GLY A 586 -16.14 -17.98 -81.30
CA GLY A 586 -16.02 -17.43 -79.95
C GLY A 586 -16.46 -18.39 -78.84
N TYR A 587 -16.92 -19.59 -79.19
CA TYR A 587 -17.17 -20.67 -78.24
C TYR A 587 -15.87 -21.39 -77.85
N ALA A 588 -15.93 -22.21 -76.81
CA ALA A 588 -14.85 -23.09 -76.40
C ALA A 588 -15.40 -24.49 -76.15
N CYS A 589 -14.60 -25.52 -76.43
CA CYS A 589 -14.94 -26.91 -76.19
C CYS A 589 -14.07 -27.48 -75.07
N ALA A 590 -14.70 -28.18 -74.11
CA ALA A 590 -13.99 -29.03 -73.17
C ALA A 590 -14.05 -30.48 -73.67
N GLN A 591 -12.88 -31.08 -73.90
CA GLN A 591 -12.74 -32.42 -74.46
C GLN A 591 -12.23 -33.41 -73.40
N PHE A 592 -12.91 -34.56 -73.32
CA PHE A 592 -12.65 -35.65 -72.39
C PHE A 592 -12.43 -36.94 -73.18
N ILE A 593 -11.22 -37.48 -73.12
CA ILE A 593 -10.90 -38.78 -73.73
C ILE A 593 -11.09 -39.86 -72.66
N LEU A 594 -11.89 -40.87 -72.95
CA LEU A 594 -12.29 -41.93 -72.03
C LEU A 594 -11.46 -43.20 -72.26
N LYS A 595 -11.29 -43.99 -71.19
CA LYS A 595 -10.69 -45.33 -71.27
C LYS A 595 -11.63 -46.36 -71.90
N ASP A 596 -12.93 -46.20 -71.65
CA ASP A 596 -13.99 -47.12 -72.05
C ASP A 596 -15.28 -46.32 -72.34
N ALA A 597 -16.06 -46.77 -73.32
CA ALA A 597 -17.33 -46.15 -73.70
C ALA A 597 -18.37 -46.25 -72.57
N ALA A 598 -18.28 -47.26 -71.70
CA ALA A 598 -19.15 -47.44 -70.54
C ALA A 598 -19.10 -46.25 -69.56
N PHE A 599 -18.00 -45.48 -69.58
CA PHE A 599 -17.84 -44.32 -68.69
C PHE A 599 -18.49 -43.03 -69.20
N CYS A 600 -19.05 -43.01 -70.41
CA CYS A 600 -19.76 -41.84 -70.94
C CYS A 600 -20.91 -41.38 -70.02
N ILE A 601 -21.78 -42.31 -69.58
CA ILE A 601 -22.94 -41.97 -68.74
C ILE A 601 -22.51 -41.50 -67.35
N PRO A 602 -21.64 -42.22 -66.60
CA PRO A 602 -21.15 -41.77 -65.30
C PRO A 602 -20.42 -40.43 -65.35
N LEU A 603 -19.61 -40.18 -66.39
CA LEU A 603 -18.92 -38.90 -66.60
C LEU A 603 -19.94 -37.76 -66.67
N VAL A 604 -20.94 -37.86 -67.54
CA VAL A 604 -21.87 -36.76 -67.76
C VAL A 604 -22.80 -36.54 -66.55
N GLN A 605 -23.18 -37.60 -65.84
CA GLN A 605 -23.91 -37.46 -64.56
C GLN A 605 -23.09 -36.70 -63.52
N SER A 606 -21.82 -37.07 -63.35
CA SER A 606 -20.90 -36.37 -62.45
C SER A 606 -20.70 -34.90 -62.87
N LEU A 607 -20.60 -34.65 -64.18
CA LEU A 607 -20.51 -33.29 -64.72
C LEU A 607 -21.77 -32.47 -64.48
N ARG A 608 -22.96 -33.07 -64.36
CA ARG A 608 -24.20 -32.33 -64.03
C ARG A 608 -24.37 -32.04 -62.55
N GLU A 609 -23.85 -32.89 -61.68
CA GLU A 609 -23.96 -32.75 -60.22
C GLU A 609 -22.94 -31.77 -59.63
N GLY A 610 -21.82 -31.55 -60.31
CA GLY A 610 -20.74 -30.70 -59.81
C GLY A 610 -21.06 -29.20 -59.82
N HIS A 611 -20.51 -28.50 -58.82
CA HIS A 611 -20.62 -27.04 -58.69
C HIS A 611 -19.32 -26.39 -59.18
N TYR A 612 -19.23 -26.10 -60.49
CA TYR A 612 -17.99 -25.67 -61.16
C TYR A 612 -17.62 -24.18 -60.94
N GLY A 613 -18.39 -23.45 -60.13
CA GLY A 613 -18.17 -22.03 -59.83
C GLY A 613 -18.62 -21.05 -60.92
N VAL A 614 -19.33 -21.54 -61.95
CA VAL A 614 -19.89 -20.74 -63.05
C VAL A 614 -21.41 -20.98 -63.11
N GLY A 615 -22.16 -20.38 -62.19
CA GLY A 615 -23.64 -20.44 -62.19
C GLY A 615 -24.24 -21.84 -62.40
N LYS A 616 -25.47 -21.91 -62.95
CA LYS A 616 -26.07 -23.16 -63.42
C LYS A 616 -25.28 -23.62 -64.66
N LEU A 617 -24.72 -24.83 -64.63
CA LEU A 617 -24.08 -25.41 -65.81
C LEU A 617 -25.14 -25.63 -66.91
N ILE A 618 -24.99 -24.94 -68.03
CA ILE A 618 -25.83 -25.10 -69.22
C ILE A 618 -24.96 -25.73 -70.31
N ILE A 619 -25.12 -27.03 -70.51
CA ILE A 619 -24.49 -27.77 -71.61
C ILE A 619 -25.43 -27.66 -72.82
N LYS A 620 -24.93 -27.17 -73.97
CA LYS A 620 -25.66 -27.14 -75.24
C LYS A 620 -24.77 -27.72 -76.34
N GLY A 621 -25.30 -28.63 -77.16
CA GLY A 621 -24.54 -29.19 -78.28
C GLY A 621 -23.41 -30.09 -77.79
N GLY A 622 -23.72 -31.16 -77.06
CA GLY A 622 -22.72 -32.16 -76.68
C GLY A 622 -22.46 -33.13 -77.82
N LEU A 623 -21.22 -33.61 -77.95
CA LEU A 623 -20.84 -34.68 -78.88
C LEU A 623 -20.27 -35.87 -78.11
N ALA A 624 -20.82 -37.07 -78.35
CA ALA A 624 -20.27 -38.32 -77.84
C ALA A 624 -19.93 -39.25 -79.02
N LEU A 625 -18.72 -39.80 -79.02
CA LEU A 625 -18.18 -40.64 -80.08
C LEU A 625 -17.88 -42.06 -79.58
N GLY A 626 -18.28 -43.06 -80.36
CA GLY A 626 -17.92 -44.47 -80.12
C GLY A 626 -18.80 -45.22 -79.11
N LEU A 627 -20.05 -44.81 -78.92
CA LEU A 627 -20.99 -45.50 -78.01
C LEU A 627 -21.52 -46.80 -78.62
N ALA A 628 -21.37 -47.92 -77.88
CA ALA A 628 -21.97 -49.21 -78.22
C ALA A 628 -23.50 -49.10 -78.28
N LYS A 629 -24.15 -49.91 -79.14
CA LYS A 629 -25.59 -49.80 -79.39
C LYS A 629 -26.42 -49.97 -78.11
N GLU A 630 -25.96 -50.79 -77.18
CA GLU A 630 -26.63 -51.08 -75.91
C GLU A 630 -26.56 -49.92 -74.91
N GLU A 631 -25.56 -49.04 -75.01
CA GLU A 631 -25.32 -47.92 -74.09
C GLU A 631 -26.03 -46.62 -74.52
N ARG A 632 -26.52 -46.59 -75.77
CA ARG A 632 -27.18 -45.42 -76.37
C ARG A 632 -28.49 -45.08 -75.66
N GLU A 633 -29.40 -46.03 -75.50
CA GLU A 633 -30.72 -45.74 -74.91
C GLU A 633 -30.67 -45.21 -73.46
N PRO A 634 -29.85 -45.78 -72.56
CA PRO A 634 -29.68 -45.24 -71.20
C PRO A 634 -29.07 -43.84 -71.17
N PHE A 635 -28.13 -43.56 -72.09
CA PHE A 635 -27.52 -42.23 -72.23
C PHE A 635 -28.57 -41.16 -72.60
N LEU A 636 -29.45 -41.45 -73.57
CA LEU A 636 -30.53 -40.53 -73.98
C LEU A 636 -31.50 -40.21 -72.84
N ARG A 637 -31.92 -41.24 -72.08
CA ARG A 637 -32.81 -41.04 -70.93
C ARG A 637 -32.17 -40.18 -69.85
N THR A 638 -30.88 -40.39 -69.60
CA THR A 638 -30.13 -39.63 -68.59
C THR A 638 -30.03 -38.14 -68.97
N MET A 639 -29.86 -37.86 -70.27
CA MET A 639 -29.67 -36.49 -70.76
C MET A 639 -30.97 -35.72 -71.00
N GLY A 640 -32.13 -36.40 -70.98
CA GLY A 640 -33.44 -35.75 -71.18
C GLY A 640 -33.60 -35.16 -72.58
N VAL A 641 -32.93 -35.76 -73.56
CA VAL A 641 -32.93 -35.32 -74.96
C VAL A 641 -34.14 -35.93 -75.66
N GLU A 642 -35.10 -35.10 -76.06
CA GLU A 642 -36.27 -35.54 -76.85
C GLU A 642 -35.97 -35.61 -78.36
N GLU A 643 -35.01 -34.82 -78.85
CA GLU A 643 -34.55 -34.80 -80.23
C GLU A 643 -33.01 -34.72 -80.27
N GLY A 644 -32.37 -35.70 -80.92
CA GLY A 644 -30.92 -35.69 -81.18
C GLY A 644 -30.64 -36.17 -82.60
N VAL A 645 -29.57 -35.68 -83.20
CA VAL A 645 -29.20 -36.03 -84.58
C VAL A 645 -28.13 -37.11 -84.55
N LEU A 646 -28.46 -38.26 -85.13
CA LEU A 646 -27.52 -39.37 -85.30
C LEU A 646 -26.80 -39.23 -86.65
N LEU A 647 -25.48 -39.13 -86.62
CA LEU A 647 -24.62 -39.19 -87.81
C LEU A 647 -23.66 -40.37 -87.65
N GLY A 648 -24.09 -41.57 -88.00
CA GLY A 648 -23.30 -42.80 -87.82
C GLY A 648 -23.25 -43.27 -86.35
N GLU A 649 -22.04 -43.47 -85.80
CA GLU A 649 -21.81 -43.81 -84.37
C GLU A 649 -21.63 -42.58 -83.47
N VAL A 650 -21.96 -41.41 -84.02
CA VAL A 650 -21.75 -40.10 -83.42
C VAL A 650 -23.08 -39.49 -83.04
N TYR A 651 -23.19 -39.03 -81.79
CA TYR A 651 -24.42 -38.50 -81.24
C TYR A 651 -24.31 -37.00 -80.93
N PHE A 652 -25.20 -36.21 -81.53
CA PHE A 652 -25.34 -34.77 -81.33
C PHE A 652 -26.64 -34.47 -80.58
N TRP A 653 -26.60 -33.61 -79.55
CA TRP A 653 -27.81 -33.15 -78.86
C TRP A 653 -27.71 -31.74 -78.27
#